data_AF-A0A2A9CW85-F1
#
_entry.id   AF-A0A2A9CW85-F1
#
_cell.length_a   1.000
_cell.length_b   1.000
_cell.length_c   1.000
_cell.angle_alpha   90.00
_cell.angle_beta   90.00
_cell.angle_gamma   90.00
#
_symmetry.space_group_name_H-M   'P 1'
#
loop_
_entity.id
_entity.type
_entity.pdbx_description
1 polymer ?
#
loop_
_entity_poly.entity_id
_entity_poly.type
_entity_poly.pdbx_seq_one_letter_code
_entity_poly.pdbx_strand_id
1 'polypeptide(L)'
;MPGIDDDGRDLPRDAPQWLPLIVFWPAFDQAAYQSIVACFGEEAGSSWSDFRTWAIESGVAEAVPDVASSAIQVRQEWVPTLEVAVHLLLDEPELRMKVLAGCQPTTNWRLALTFATWARHSHRWELLQQIWWRYVENAADVPGEMLPIFADLPAEARRAYPVLTWISAAAEAETVRPTSRRTEAFLDRLILDSVLLHADWASRESPDAAVMAGILRMVGERYLPPSGKPLDAAWRTKLHLDEFIDERSRSGRPPSQPVISFFRLMSGRMSIMRADLRNALAEAHWGGVLSAEGVDGGLAPAIEALANSLAGLVRPPAELSRVVLRPTDNLRFGSVAQVAEVMDALAYGRECLQLLDRDGVERALAAVPADVAAVAGVWAARVGLETMSAAIWGDPAHGLNRLLSALAAQPIGAREQDEPMGGLMLGRARAHLLCRVGAFGAATKSAESIHEGLRTLPLARTLLWAGRLGPAVRAMELTLPDPDLLLSDRLQLLVIRGAATSLDGSITDDIARDTVDALQQLLVGHSYLAIAMLPPEARQAALELGRELATAPETAEPFAQLRERLAGIAGAEGPSGMVQLTEREAVLLPLLAGGESVPNLAKELHVSVNTLRKQVAVLREKFQASTRSELVRKAGSFGALPSEDFGQGLRDSS
;
A
#
# COMPACT_ATOMS: atom_id res chain seq x y z
N MET A 1 -48.71 6.25 -10.62
CA MET A 1 -49.02 7.31 -9.64
C MET A 1 -49.43 8.57 -10.40
N PRO A 2 -50.52 9.28 -10.05
CA PRO A 2 -50.64 10.69 -10.39
C PRO A 2 -50.36 11.54 -9.13
N GLY A 3 -49.22 12.22 -9.13
CA GLY A 3 -48.95 13.34 -8.24
C GLY A 3 -49.41 14.61 -8.95
N ILE A 4 -50.32 15.33 -8.31
CA ILE A 4 -50.90 16.58 -8.81
C ILE A 4 -49.82 17.67 -8.72
N ASP A 5 -49.43 18.25 -9.85
CA ASP A 5 -48.66 19.49 -9.93
C ASP A 5 -49.53 20.70 -9.51
N ASP A 6 -48.96 21.83 -9.09
CA ASP A 6 -49.71 23.03 -8.65
C ASP A 6 -50.64 23.59 -9.76
N ASP A 7 -50.39 23.22 -11.02
CA ASP A 7 -51.21 23.53 -12.21
C ASP A 7 -52.20 22.40 -12.62
N GLY A 8 -52.25 21.29 -11.89
CA GLY A 8 -53.26 20.23 -12.05
C GLY A 8 -53.15 19.37 -13.31
N ARG A 9 -52.01 19.34 -14.02
CA ARG A 9 -51.80 18.48 -15.20
C ARG A 9 -51.32 17.08 -14.79
N ASP A 10 -52.19 16.08 -14.92
CA ASP A 10 -51.79 14.67 -14.81
C ASP A 10 -51.02 14.23 -16.08
N LEU A 11 -50.04 13.33 -15.91
CA LEU A 11 -49.45 12.62 -17.05
C LEU A 11 -50.57 11.89 -17.83
N PRO A 12 -50.48 11.80 -19.17
CA PRO A 12 -51.45 11.06 -19.97
C PRO A 12 -51.63 9.64 -19.42
N ARG A 13 -52.87 9.13 -19.35
CA ARG A 13 -53.19 7.83 -18.71
C ARG A 13 -52.43 6.64 -19.31
N ASP A 14 -52.03 6.76 -20.56
CA ASP A 14 -51.37 5.71 -21.34
C ASP A 14 -49.86 5.97 -21.47
N ALA A 15 -49.33 6.94 -20.72
CA ALA A 15 -47.91 7.30 -20.72
C ALA A 15 -47.05 6.13 -20.23
N PRO A 16 -45.93 5.81 -20.91
CA PRO A 16 -44.99 4.83 -20.38
C PRO A 16 -44.41 5.33 -19.07
N GLN A 17 -44.14 4.42 -18.13
CA GLN A 17 -43.61 4.77 -16.81
C GLN A 17 -42.29 5.55 -16.88
N TRP A 18 -41.48 5.32 -17.91
CA TRP A 18 -40.20 6.00 -18.13
C TRP A 18 -40.33 7.36 -18.84
N LEU A 19 -41.54 7.78 -19.24
CA LEU A 19 -41.77 9.05 -19.93
C LEU A 19 -41.09 10.25 -19.25
N PRO A 20 -41.11 10.41 -17.91
CA PRO A 20 -40.52 11.58 -17.27
C PRO A 20 -39.05 11.81 -17.65
N LEU A 21 -38.31 10.74 -17.94
CA LEU A 21 -36.89 10.80 -18.26
C LEU A 21 -36.61 11.58 -19.56
N ILE A 22 -37.55 11.64 -20.51
CA ILE A 22 -37.30 12.32 -21.80
C ILE A 22 -36.96 13.81 -21.63
N VAL A 23 -37.33 14.41 -20.48
CA VAL A 23 -37.03 15.81 -20.14
C VAL A 23 -35.55 16.13 -20.13
N PHE A 24 -34.67 15.13 -19.95
CA PHE A 24 -33.23 15.39 -19.92
C PHE A 24 -32.58 15.62 -21.29
N TRP A 25 -33.31 15.41 -22.39
CA TRP A 25 -32.78 15.60 -23.73
C TRP A 25 -33.39 16.85 -24.38
N PRO A 26 -32.55 17.84 -24.77
CA PRO A 26 -33.00 18.97 -25.57
C PRO A 26 -33.63 18.53 -26.90
N ALA A 27 -33.12 17.44 -27.47
CA ALA A 27 -33.68 16.71 -28.60
C ALA A 27 -33.62 15.21 -28.30
N PHE A 28 -34.79 14.61 -28.09
CA PHE A 28 -34.95 13.18 -27.80
C PHE A 28 -35.08 12.40 -29.11
N ASP A 29 -34.17 11.46 -29.37
CA ASP A 29 -34.08 10.71 -30.62
C ASP A 29 -34.22 9.20 -30.41
N GLN A 30 -34.12 8.44 -31.52
CA GLN A 30 -34.25 6.98 -31.50
C GLN A 30 -33.20 6.30 -30.60
N ALA A 31 -31.97 6.84 -30.54
CA ALA A 31 -30.90 6.23 -29.73
C ALA A 31 -31.14 6.47 -28.24
N ALA A 32 -31.58 7.67 -27.86
CA ALA A 32 -32.00 7.97 -26.49
C ALA A 32 -33.21 7.10 -26.08
N TYR A 33 -34.20 6.97 -26.96
CA TYR A 33 -35.34 6.07 -26.76
C TYR A 33 -34.92 4.63 -26.51
N GLN A 34 -34.10 4.05 -27.39
CA GLN A 34 -33.61 2.67 -27.24
C GLN A 34 -32.85 2.48 -25.93
N SER A 35 -32.06 3.49 -25.52
CA SER A 35 -31.31 3.44 -24.26
C SER A 35 -32.23 3.39 -23.05
N ILE A 36 -33.25 4.25 -23.00
CA ILE A 36 -34.23 4.24 -21.91
C ILE A 36 -35.03 2.93 -21.91
N VAL A 37 -35.57 2.52 -23.06
CA VAL A 37 -36.37 1.30 -23.17
C VAL A 37 -35.60 0.07 -22.69
N ALA A 38 -34.31 -0.04 -23.04
CA ALA A 38 -33.45 -1.12 -22.56
C ALA A 38 -33.34 -1.19 -21.02
N CYS A 39 -33.49 -0.05 -20.31
CA CYS A 39 -33.48 -0.01 -18.85
C CYS A 39 -34.77 -0.58 -18.23
N PHE A 40 -35.90 -0.45 -18.93
CA PHE A 40 -37.22 -0.79 -18.41
C PHE A 40 -37.76 -2.12 -18.95
N GLY A 41 -37.13 -2.71 -19.97
CA GLY A 41 -37.46 -4.03 -20.54
C GLY A 41 -38.53 -4.01 -21.64
N GLU A 42 -38.96 -5.20 -22.10
CA GLU A 42 -39.96 -5.38 -23.17
C GLU A 42 -41.33 -4.76 -22.86
N GLU A 43 -41.60 -4.42 -21.60
CA GLU A 43 -42.79 -3.71 -21.12
C GLU A 43 -42.96 -2.30 -21.72
N ALA A 44 -41.93 -1.76 -22.42
CA ALA A 44 -42.01 -0.45 -23.08
C ALA A 44 -42.77 -0.45 -24.43
N GLY A 45 -43.11 -1.63 -24.97
CA GLY A 45 -44.28 -1.89 -25.84
C GLY A 45 -44.45 -1.19 -27.20
N SER A 46 -43.59 -0.25 -27.62
CA SER A 46 -43.82 0.50 -28.86
C SER A 46 -42.54 0.72 -29.68
N SER A 47 -42.65 0.86 -31.01
CA SER A 47 -41.50 1.26 -31.81
C SER A 47 -41.20 2.74 -31.59
N TRP A 48 -39.98 3.21 -31.92
CA TRP A 48 -39.65 4.64 -31.87
C TRP A 48 -40.66 5.50 -32.64
N SER A 49 -41.13 5.02 -33.80
CA SER A 49 -42.12 5.72 -34.63
C SER A 49 -43.46 5.87 -33.92
N ASP A 50 -43.91 4.83 -33.22
CA ASP A 50 -45.18 4.82 -32.50
C ASP A 50 -45.12 5.76 -31.29
N PHE A 51 -44.06 5.64 -30.49
CA PHE A 51 -43.84 6.53 -29.34
C PHE A 51 -43.77 7.99 -29.77
N ARG A 52 -43.00 8.29 -30.82
CA ARG A 52 -42.88 9.65 -31.38
C ARG A 52 -44.23 10.22 -31.77
N THR A 53 -45.03 9.44 -32.50
CA THR A 53 -46.36 9.86 -32.97
C THR A 53 -47.26 10.16 -31.78
N TRP A 54 -47.30 9.24 -30.82
CA TRP A 54 -48.05 9.39 -29.58
C TRP A 54 -47.63 10.63 -28.78
N ALA A 55 -46.33 10.90 -28.63
CA ALA A 55 -45.84 12.03 -27.83
C ALA A 55 -46.21 13.39 -28.44
N ILE A 56 -46.25 13.47 -29.77
CA ILE A 56 -46.68 14.66 -30.51
C ILE A 56 -48.20 14.82 -30.43
N GLU A 57 -48.96 13.75 -30.69
CA GLU A 57 -50.43 13.78 -30.66
C GLU A 57 -50.99 14.07 -29.26
N SER A 58 -50.33 13.57 -28.21
CA SER A 58 -50.66 13.85 -26.81
C SER A 58 -50.26 15.26 -26.37
N GLY A 59 -49.56 16.02 -27.22
CA GLY A 59 -49.11 17.38 -26.92
C GLY A 59 -47.97 17.48 -25.90
N VAL A 60 -47.33 16.36 -25.54
CA VAL A 60 -46.20 16.33 -24.59
C VAL A 60 -44.92 16.86 -25.25
N ALA A 61 -44.74 16.53 -26.54
CA ALA A 61 -43.57 16.91 -27.31
C ALA A 61 -43.95 17.51 -28.67
N GLU A 62 -42.99 18.11 -29.33
CA GLU A 62 -43.09 18.59 -30.70
C GLU A 62 -41.90 18.11 -31.54
N ALA A 63 -42.07 18.05 -32.86
CA ALA A 63 -40.98 17.66 -33.75
C ALA A 63 -39.93 18.78 -33.82
N VAL A 64 -38.64 18.43 -33.72
CA VAL A 64 -37.56 19.42 -33.86
C VAL A 64 -37.42 19.81 -35.34
N PRO A 65 -37.60 21.09 -35.72
CA PRO A 65 -37.40 21.54 -37.10
C PRO A 65 -35.95 21.37 -37.53
N ASP A 66 -35.72 21.08 -38.81
CA ASP A 66 -34.40 21.09 -39.47
C ASP A 66 -33.35 20.08 -38.98
N VAL A 67 -33.72 19.11 -38.13
CA VAL A 67 -32.84 17.97 -37.82
C VAL A 67 -33.22 16.80 -38.72
N ALA A 68 -32.26 16.25 -39.47
CA ALA A 68 -32.49 15.07 -40.31
C ALA A 68 -32.88 13.82 -39.49
N SER A 69 -32.64 13.83 -38.18
CA SER A 69 -33.15 12.83 -37.24
C SER A 69 -34.61 13.11 -36.92
N SER A 70 -35.42 12.07 -36.81
CA SER A 70 -36.82 12.14 -36.41
C SER A 70 -37.01 12.52 -34.93
N ALA A 71 -36.16 13.39 -34.38
CA ALA A 71 -36.16 13.77 -32.97
C ALA A 71 -37.42 14.57 -32.57
N ILE A 72 -37.72 14.53 -31.28
CA ILE A 72 -38.75 15.33 -30.64
C ILE A 72 -38.15 16.17 -29.50
N GLN A 73 -38.77 17.30 -29.18
CA GLN A 73 -38.42 18.12 -28.04
C GLN A 73 -39.65 18.23 -27.12
N VAL A 74 -39.45 18.10 -25.82
CA VAL A 74 -40.50 18.29 -24.82
C VAL A 74 -41.00 19.74 -24.89
N ARG A 75 -42.32 19.93 -24.95
CA ARG A 75 -42.88 21.28 -24.92
C ARG A 75 -42.61 21.92 -23.56
N GLN A 76 -42.25 23.20 -23.56
CA GLN A 76 -41.88 23.95 -22.34
C GLN A 76 -42.93 23.84 -21.22
N GLU A 77 -44.21 23.77 -21.58
CA GLU A 77 -45.34 23.65 -20.65
C GLU A 77 -45.42 22.30 -19.91
N TRP A 78 -44.71 21.27 -20.36
CA TRP A 78 -44.65 19.95 -19.72
C TRP A 78 -43.37 19.73 -18.91
N VAL A 79 -42.36 20.60 -19.06
CA VAL A 79 -41.07 20.43 -18.39
C VAL A 79 -41.22 20.37 -16.87
N PRO A 80 -41.93 21.30 -16.18
CA PRO A 80 -42.06 21.23 -14.72
C PRO A 80 -42.74 19.94 -14.23
N THR A 81 -43.83 19.54 -14.88
CA THR A 81 -44.57 18.33 -14.54
C THR A 81 -43.73 17.07 -14.73
N LEU A 82 -42.95 16.99 -15.83
CA LEU A 82 -42.05 15.88 -16.07
C LEU A 82 -40.88 15.87 -15.07
N GLU A 83 -40.33 17.02 -14.68
CA GLU A 83 -39.30 17.10 -13.64
C GLU A 83 -39.81 16.57 -12.29
N VAL A 84 -41.00 16.97 -11.85
CA VAL A 84 -41.64 16.43 -10.64
C VAL A 84 -41.84 14.92 -10.76
N ALA A 85 -42.29 14.44 -11.92
CA ALA A 85 -42.47 13.02 -12.16
C ALA A 85 -41.15 12.24 -12.17
N VAL A 86 -40.03 12.83 -12.59
CA VAL A 86 -38.69 12.24 -12.47
C VAL A 86 -38.33 12.02 -11.02
N HIS A 87 -38.57 13.02 -10.15
CA HIS A 87 -38.32 12.88 -8.72
C HIS A 87 -39.09 11.71 -8.11
N LEU A 88 -40.39 11.63 -8.40
CA LEU A 88 -41.26 10.55 -7.92
C LEU A 88 -40.80 9.17 -8.44
N LEU A 89 -40.44 9.11 -9.73
CA LEU A 89 -39.93 7.88 -10.35
C LEU A 89 -38.65 7.39 -9.67
N LEU A 90 -37.73 8.31 -9.31
CA LEU A 90 -36.45 7.96 -8.70
C LEU A 90 -36.51 7.80 -7.17
N ASP A 91 -37.60 8.23 -6.55
CA ASP A 91 -37.89 7.94 -5.14
C ASP A 91 -38.39 6.50 -4.95
N GLU A 92 -38.94 5.89 -6.00
CA GLU A 92 -39.28 4.47 -6.03
C GLU A 92 -38.02 3.59 -6.20
N PRO A 93 -37.64 2.77 -5.20
CA PRO A 93 -36.37 2.05 -5.24
C PRO A 93 -36.21 1.12 -6.45
N GLU A 94 -37.27 0.42 -6.87
CA GLU A 94 -37.23 -0.51 -7.99
C GLU A 94 -36.99 0.21 -9.32
N LEU A 95 -37.72 1.30 -9.57
CA LEU A 95 -37.57 2.09 -10.79
C LEU A 95 -36.21 2.82 -10.83
N ARG A 96 -35.76 3.36 -9.70
CA ARG A 96 -34.41 3.90 -9.56
C ARG A 96 -33.34 2.86 -9.91
N MET A 97 -33.50 1.62 -9.43
CA MET A 97 -32.57 0.54 -9.75
C MET A 97 -32.55 0.21 -11.25
N LYS A 98 -33.71 0.19 -11.91
CA LYS A 98 -33.84 0.01 -13.37
C LYS A 98 -33.10 1.13 -14.13
N VAL A 99 -33.35 2.38 -13.75
CA VAL A 99 -32.68 3.55 -14.34
C VAL A 99 -31.17 3.49 -14.19
N LEU A 100 -30.70 3.21 -12.97
CA LEU A 100 -29.27 3.08 -12.71
C LEU A 100 -28.68 1.95 -13.54
N ALA A 101 -29.31 0.77 -13.60
CA ALA A 101 -28.82 -0.35 -14.42
C ALA A 101 -28.61 0.04 -15.90
N GLY A 102 -29.44 0.94 -16.42
CA GLY A 102 -29.27 1.57 -17.73
C GLY A 102 -28.00 2.38 -17.95
N CYS A 103 -27.48 2.98 -16.87
CA CYS A 103 -26.28 3.82 -16.87
C CYS A 103 -24.98 3.01 -16.96
N GLN A 104 -25.02 1.69 -17.19
CA GLN A 104 -23.82 0.87 -17.32
C GLN A 104 -22.89 1.37 -18.45
N PRO A 105 -21.59 1.55 -18.17
CA PRO A 105 -20.58 2.06 -19.11
C PRO A 105 -20.51 1.31 -20.45
N THR A 106 -20.69 -0.01 -20.40
CA THR A 106 -20.69 -0.89 -21.56
C THR A 106 -21.87 -0.63 -22.52
N THR A 107 -22.87 0.12 -22.06
CA THR A 107 -24.16 0.28 -22.72
C THR A 107 -24.35 1.71 -23.23
N ASN A 108 -24.20 2.74 -22.38
CA ASN A 108 -24.33 4.14 -22.82
C ASN A 108 -23.84 5.20 -21.80
N TRP A 109 -22.66 5.78 -22.02
CA TRP A 109 -22.14 6.89 -21.20
C TRP A 109 -22.98 8.17 -21.25
N ARG A 110 -23.71 8.44 -22.35
CA ARG A 110 -24.55 9.64 -22.45
C ARG A 110 -25.66 9.61 -21.42
N LEU A 111 -26.27 8.45 -21.20
CA LEU A 111 -27.31 8.29 -20.20
C LEU A 111 -26.78 8.60 -18.79
N ALA A 112 -25.63 8.02 -18.43
CA ALA A 112 -24.98 8.28 -17.14
C ALA A 112 -24.61 9.76 -16.95
N LEU A 113 -24.06 10.41 -17.98
CA LEU A 113 -23.72 11.83 -17.97
C LEU A 113 -24.94 12.71 -17.76
N THR A 114 -26.01 12.44 -18.51
CA THR A 114 -27.28 13.15 -18.41
C THR A 114 -27.88 13.01 -17.01
N PHE A 115 -27.93 11.79 -16.46
CA PHE A 115 -28.46 11.56 -15.12
C PHE A 115 -27.62 12.20 -14.02
N ALA A 116 -26.29 12.12 -14.10
CA ALA A 116 -25.44 12.75 -13.11
C ALA A 116 -25.55 14.28 -13.18
N THR A 117 -25.65 14.84 -14.40
CA THR A 117 -25.88 16.27 -14.59
C THR A 117 -27.18 16.69 -13.93
N TRP A 118 -28.29 15.99 -14.20
CA TRP A 118 -29.56 16.28 -13.55
C TRP A 118 -29.47 16.10 -12.03
N ALA A 119 -28.89 15.00 -11.55
CA ALA A 119 -28.78 14.74 -10.11
C ALA A 119 -27.98 15.84 -9.39
N ARG A 120 -26.95 16.39 -10.03
CA ARG A 120 -26.23 17.56 -9.51
C ARG A 120 -27.11 18.80 -9.44
N HIS A 121 -27.81 19.15 -10.53
CA HIS A 121 -28.66 20.34 -10.60
C HIS A 121 -29.85 20.26 -9.63
N SER A 122 -30.40 19.07 -9.46
CA SER A 122 -31.56 18.79 -8.60
C SER A 122 -31.17 18.47 -7.16
N HIS A 123 -29.89 18.63 -6.78
CA HIS A 123 -29.36 18.34 -5.44
C HIS A 123 -29.64 16.91 -4.94
N ARG A 124 -29.76 15.93 -5.87
CA ARG A 124 -29.96 14.50 -5.60
C ARG A 124 -28.63 13.78 -5.38
N TRP A 125 -27.94 14.18 -4.31
CA TRP A 125 -26.58 13.74 -3.97
C TRP A 125 -26.45 12.22 -3.76
N GLU A 126 -27.50 11.56 -3.28
CA GLU A 126 -27.56 10.11 -3.12
C GLU A 126 -27.50 9.36 -4.45
N LEU A 127 -28.03 9.96 -5.53
CA LEU A 127 -27.97 9.39 -6.87
C LEU A 127 -26.59 9.59 -7.48
N LEU A 128 -25.99 10.77 -7.30
CA LEU A 128 -24.61 11.01 -7.72
C LEU A 128 -23.64 10.00 -7.08
N GLN A 129 -23.79 9.78 -5.77
CA GLN A 129 -23.05 8.78 -5.03
C GLN A 129 -23.21 7.36 -5.65
N GLN A 130 -24.44 6.96 -5.97
CA GLN A 130 -24.73 5.64 -6.56
C GLN A 130 -24.17 5.50 -7.98
N ILE A 131 -24.31 6.54 -8.81
CA ILE A 131 -23.76 6.56 -10.16
C ILE A 131 -22.24 6.37 -10.10
N TRP A 132 -21.57 7.08 -9.20
CA TRP A 132 -20.13 6.95 -9.06
C TRP A 132 -19.72 5.50 -8.75
N TRP A 133 -20.21 4.92 -7.65
CA TRP A 133 -19.76 3.58 -7.24
C TRP A 133 -20.06 2.49 -8.26
N ARG A 134 -21.20 2.57 -8.93
CA ARG A 134 -21.61 1.50 -9.84
C ARG A 134 -20.96 1.58 -11.21
N TYR A 135 -20.70 2.78 -11.70
CA TYR A 135 -20.36 2.98 -13.11
C TYR A 135 -19.05 3.71 -13.29
N VAL A 136 -18.79 4.71 -12.45
CA VAL A 136 -17.65 5.60 -12.65
C VAL A 136 -16.44 4.92 -12.00
N GLU A 137 -16.52 4.48 -10.74
CA GLU A 137 -15.39 3.97 -9.93
C GLU A 137 -14.50 2.92 -10.63
N ASN A 138 -15.12 1.94 -11.29
CA ASN A 138 -14.43 0.81 -11.93
C ASN A 138 -14.18 0.99 -13.44
N ALA A 139 -14.59 2.13 -14.01
CA ALA A 139 -14.44 2.36 -15.44
C ALA A 139 -13.08 3.00 -15.77
N ALA A 140 -12.33 2.31 -16.64
CA ALA A 140 -11.08 2.82 -17.21
C ALA A 140 -11.31 4.05 -18.10
N ASP A 141 -12.32 3.98 -18.98
CA ASP A 141 -12.60 5.00 -19.98
C ASP A 141 -13.84 5.82 -19.62
N VAL A 142 -13.68 6.72 -18.66
CA VAL A 142 -14.75 7.67 -18.31
C VAL A 142 -14.63 8.94 -19.14
N PRO A 143 -15.71 9.37 -19.82
CA PRO A 143 -15.70 10.60 -20.59
C PRO A 143 -15.21 11.76 -19.74
N GLY A 144 -14.30 12.57 -20.28
CA GLY A 144 -13.75 13.73 -19.56
C GLY A 144 -14.83 14.71 -19.08
N GLU A 145 -15.98 14.76 -19.76
CA GLU A 145 -17.16 15.56 -19.39
C GLU A 145 -17.83 15.10 -18.08
N MET A 146 -17.62 13.85 -17.67
CA MET A 146 -18.24 13.29 -16.48
C MET A 146 -17.56 13.78 -15.19
N LEU A 147 -16.24 13.96 -15.21
CA LEU A 147 -15.47 14.30 -14.00
C LEU A 147 -15.84 15.68 -13.43
N PRO A 148 -16.03 16.75 -14.24
CA PRO A 148 -16.51 18.03 -13.74
C PRO A 148 -17.83 17.97 -12.96
N ILE A 149 -18.70 17.00 -13.23
CA ILE A 149 -19.97 16.81 -12.49
C ILE A 149 -19.71 16.38 -11.05
N PHE A 150 -18.57 15.73 -10.79
CA PHE A 150 -18.17 15.29 -9.46
C PHE A 150 -17.17 16.23 -8.79
N ALA A 151 -16.55 17.14 -9.54
CA ALA A 151 -15.64 18.15 -9.00
C ALA A 151 -16.41 19.30 -8.32
N ASP A 152 -15.81 19.93 -7.30
CA ASP A 152 -16.38 21.10 -6.62
C ASP A 152 -17.82 20.88 -6.12
N LEU A 153 -18.06 19.75 -5.45
CA LEU A 153 -19.35 19.47 -4.83
C LEU A 153 -19.52 20.32 -3.56
N PRO A 154 -20.72 20.88 -3.30
CA PRO A 154 -20.97 21.71 -2.11
C PRO A 154 -20.60 21.00 -0.81
N ALA A 155 -20.08 21.75 0.17
CA ALA A 155 -19.74 21.20 1.48
C ALA A 155 -20.94 20.54 2.18
N GLU A 156 -22.16 21.05 1.97
CA GLU A 156 -23.39 20.45 2.49
C GLU A 156 -23.66 19.07 1.90
N ALA A 157 -23.48 18.92 0.58
CA ALA A 157 -23.65 17.64 -0.12
C ALA A 157 -22.67 16.59 0.44
N ARG A 158 -21.41 16.98 0.58
CA ARG A 158 -20.34 16.12 1.09
C ARG A 158 -20.47 15.86 2.59
N ARG A 159 -21.05 16.79 3.36
CA ARG A 159 -21.43 16.51 4.74
C ARG A 159 -22.57 15.50 4.79
N ALA A 160 -23.63 15.65 4.01
CA ALA A 160 -24.79 14.75 4.01
C ALA A 160 -24.44 13.34 3.48
N TYR A 161 -23.60 13.26 2.46
CA TYR A 161 -23.18 12.04 1.77
C TYR A 161 -21.64 11.94 1.76
N PRO A 162 -21.02 11.45 2.86
CA PRO A 162 -19.58 11.60 3.09
C PRO A 162 -18.67 11.12 1.99
N VAL A 163 -18.98 10.00 1.36
CA VAL A 163 -18.17 9.47 0.24
C VAL A 163 -17.98 10.50 -0.90
N LEU A 164 -18.90 11.45 -1.07
CA LEU A 164 -18.74 12.52 -2.07
C LEU A 164 -17.48 13.36 -1.81
N THR A 165 -16.94 13.40 -0.58
CA THR A 165 -15.61 13.95 -0.30
C THR A 165 -14.51 13.24 -1.09
N TRP A 166 -14.49 11.91 -1.07
CA TRP A 166 -13.50 11.11 -1.80
C TRP A 166 -13.67 11.27 -3.32
N ILE A 167 -14.92 11.20 -3.78
CA ILE A 167 -15.29 11.34 -5.19
C ILE A 167 -14.90 12.71 -5.73
N SER A 168 -15.22 13.78 -4.98
CA SER A 168 -14.86 15.16 -5.33
C SER A 168 -13.36 15.36 -5.34
N ALA A 169 -12.63 14.79 -4.37
CA ALA A 169 -11.17 14.87 -4.36
C ALA A 169 -10.54 14.20 -5.60
N ALA A 170 -11.01 13.01 -5.97
CA ALA A 170 -10.53 12.29 -7.15
C ALA A 170 -10.83 13.06 -8.45
N ALA A 171 -12.06 13.55 -8.58
CA ALA A 171 -12.49 14.32 -9.75
C ALA A 171 -11.75 15.66 -9.89
N GLU A 172 -11.60 16.41 -8.79
CA GLU A 172 -10.85 17.67 -8.75
C GLU A 172 -9.39 17.44 -9.14
N ALA A 173 -8.74 16.43 -8.56
CA ALA A 173 -7.35 16.11 -8.86
C ALA A 173 -7.11 15.85 -10.35
N GLU A 174 -7.99 15.12 -11.04
CA GLU A 174 -7.88 14.88 -12.48
C GLU A 174 -7.86 16.16 -13.33
N THR A 175 -8.54 17.22 -12.86
CA THR A 175 -8.59 18.53 -13.54
C THR A 175 -7.35 19.40 -13.31
N VAL A 176 -6.51 19.08 -12.31
CA VAL A 176 -5.33 19.89 -11.94
C VAL A 176 -4.23 19.78 -13.00
N ARG A 177 -3.65 20.94 -13.33
CA ARG A 177 -2.47 21.08 -14.21
C ARG A 177 -1.36 21.87 -13.49
N PRO A 178 -0.07 21.46 -13.58
CA PRO A 178 0.44 20.25 -14.24
C PRO A 178 0.02 18.95 -13.50
N THR A 179 0.05 17.81 -14.20
CA THR A 179 -0.34 16.51 -13.64
C THR A 179 0.49 16.07 -12.43
N SER A 180 1.69 16.61 -12.28
CA SER A 180 2.55 16.38 -11.10
C SER A 180 1.96 16.90 -9.78
N ARG A 181 0.89 17.72 -9.81
CA ARG A 181 0.20 18.24 -8.61
C ARG A 181 -1.07 17.47 -8.25
N ARG A 182 -1.43 16.42 -9.00
CA ARG A 182 -2.67 15.66 -8.78
C ARG A 182 -2.73 15.03 -7.40
N THR A 183 -1.64 14.39 -6.97
CA THR A 183 -1.54 13.74 -5.65
C THR A 183 -1.68 14.74 -4.51
N GLU A 184 -1.05 15.90 -4.60
CA GLU A 184 -1.18 16.98 -3.62
C GLU A 184 -2.64 17.45 -3.53
N ALA A 185 -3.27 17.77 -4.67
CA ALA A 185 -4.67 18.22 -4.69
C ALA A 185 -5.64 17.18 -4.11
N PHE A 186 -5.46 15.89 -4.41
CA PHE A 186 -6.29 14.82 -3.86
C PHE A 186 -6.13 14.69 -2.35
N LEU A 187 -4.90 14.62 -1.86
CA LEU A 187 -4.62 14.43 -0.43
C LEU A 187 -5.04 15.68 0.36
N ASP A 188 -4.75 16.88 -0.12
CA ASP A 188 -5.13 18.13 0.56
C ASP A 188 -6.64 18.22 0.75
N ARG A 189 -7.41 17.84 -0.28
CA ARG A 189 -8.88 17.81 -0.20
C ARG A 189 -9.38 16.82 0.84
N LEU A 190 -8.88 15.58 0.80
CA LEU A 190 -9.23 14.55 1.77
C LEU A 190 -8.89 14.97 3.20
N ILE A 191 -7.69 15.52 3.42
CA ILE A 191 -7.25 16.01 4.74
C ILE A 191 -8.16 17.13 5.22
N LEU A 192 -8.39 18.14 4.38
CA LEU A 192 -9.19 19.31 4.74
C LEU A 192 -10.61 18.90 5.14
N ASP A 193 -11.29 18.10 4.33
CA ASP A 193 -12.67 17.72 4.60
C ASP A 193 -12.79 16.71 5.74
N SER A 194 -11.78 15.85 5.95
CA SER A 194 -11.73 14.97 7.13
C SER A 194 -11.78 15.75 8.45
N VAL A 195 -11.24 16.97 8.47
CA VAL A 195 -11.24 17.85 9.63
C VAL A 195 -12.51 18.70 9.65
N LEU A 196 -12.85 19.36 8.54
CA LEU A 196 -13.92 20.36 8.53
C LEU A 196 -15.33 19.76 8.46
N LEU A 197 -15.49 18.65 7.73
CA LEU A 197 -16.82 18.10 7.41
C LEU A 197 -17.13 16.80 8.15
N HIS A 198 -16.10 16.10 8.66
CA HIS A 198 -16.24 14.75 9.18
C HIS A 198 -15.74 14.56 10.63
N ALA A 199 -15.23 15.61 11.28
CA ALA A 199 -14.84 15.52 12.69
C ALA A 199 -16.04 15.27 13.64
N ASP A 200 -17.25 15.63 13.22
CA ASP A 200 -18.51 15.47 13.94
C ASP A 200 -19.21 14.12 13.66
N TRP A 201 -18.50 13.14 13.08
CA TRP A 201 -19.09 11.92 12.53
C TRP A 201 -20.03 11.19 13.50
N ALA A 202 -19.70 11.15 14.80
CA ALA A 202 -20.49 10.46 15.82
C ALA A 202 -21.86 11.11 16.09
N SER A 203 -22.03 12.38 15.72
CA SER A 203 -23.28 13.13 15.93
C SER A 203 -24.32 12.92 14.82
N ARG A 204 -23.98 12.16 13.78
CA ARG A 204 -24.83 11.98 12.61
C ARG A 204 -25.99 11.02 12.90
N GLU A 205 -27.18 11.37 12.41
CA GLU A 205 -28.41 10.61 12.65
C GLU A 205 -28.41 9.25 11.95
N SER A 206 -27.99 9.24 10.66
CA SER A 206 -27.89 8.02 9.86
C SER A 206 -26.64 7.22 10.23
N PRO A 207 -26.76 5.93 10.62
CA PRO A 207 -25.62 5.06 10.89
C PRO A 207 -24.63 4.99 9.71
N ASP A 208 -25.14 4.93 8.47
CA ASP A 208 -24.31 4.89 7.25
C ASP A 208 -23.50 6.16 7.09
N ALA A 209 -24.14 7.32 7.27
CA ALA A 209 -23.47 8.61 7.18
C ALA A 209 -22.45 8.80 8.32
N ALA A 210 -22.76 8.31 9.52
CA ALA A 210 -21.86 8.35 10.66
C ALA A 210 -20.60 7.52 10.41
N VAL A 211 -20.76 6.27 10.00
CA VAL A 211 -19.63 5.37 9.75
C VAL A 211 -18.81 5.85 8.56
N MET A 212 -19.43 6.26 7.44
CA MET A 212 -18.69 6.74 6.27
C MET A 212 -17.91 8.02 6.57
N ALA A 213 -18.49 8.96 7.33
CA ALA A 213 -17.75 10.14 7.80
C ALA A 213 -16.60 9.76 8.73
N GLY A 214 -16.81 8.80 9.63
CA GLY A 214 -15.75 8.27 10.48
C GLY A 214 -14.62 7.61 9.69
N ILE A 215 -14.92 6.87 8.62
CA ILE A 215 -13.90 6.30 7.71
C ILE A 215 -13.07 7.43 7.10
N LEU A 216 -13.70 8.49 6.60
CA LEU A 216 -13.00 9.63 6.01
C LEU A 216 -12.20 10.41 7.05
N ARG A 217 -12.72 10.53 8.28
CA ARG A 217 -11.96 11.08 9.41
C ARG A 217 -10.72 10.24 9.69
N MET A 218 -10.87 8.93 9.81
CA MET A 218 -9.79 7.97 10.04
C MET A 218 -8.72 8.05 8.96
N VAL A 219 -9.11 8.12 7.68
CA VAL A 219 -8.17 8.22 6.55
C VAL A 219 -7.44 9.56 6.55
N GLY A 220 -8.16 10.67 6.71
CA GLY A 220 -7.55 11.99 6.70
C GLY A 220 -6.66 12.25 7.92
N GLU A 221 -7.00 11.70 9.09
CA GLU A 221 -6.18 11.79 10.30
C GLU A 221 -4.77 11.24 10.12
N ARG A 222 -4.60 10.21 9.29
CA ARG A 222 -3.30 9.61 8.97
C ARG A 222 -2.35 10.61 8.32
N TYR A 223 -2.87 11.54 7.53
CA TYR A 223 -2.09 12.52 6.77
C TYR A 223 -1.99 13.89 7.47
N LEU A 224 -2.41 13.99 8.73
CA LEU A 224 -2.19 15.19 9.54
C LEU A 224 -0.70 15.36 9.90
N PRO A 225 -0.26 16.58 10.24
CA PRO A 225 1.13 16.82 10.62
C PRO A 225 1.62 15.89 11.77
N PRO A 226 2.88 15.41 11.71
CA PRO A 226 3.40 14.36 12.58
C PRO A 226 3.44 14.70 14.08
N SER A 227 3.34 15.98 14.45
CA SER A 227 3.24 16.43 15.84
C SER A 227 2.07 15.79 16.62
N GLY A 228 1.07 15.23 15.92
CA GLY A 228 -0.12 14.61 16.53
C GLY A 228 -0.13 13.09 16.64
N LYS A 229 0.95 12.38 16.28
CA LYS A 229 0.94 10.91 16.05
C LYS A 229 -0.25 10.48 15.16
N PRO A 230 -0.24 10.88 13.88
CA PRO A 230 -1.37 10.76 12.96
C PRO A 230 -2.00 9.36 12.91
N LEU A 231 -1.17 8.32 12.83
CA LEU A 231 -1.61 6.93 12.80
C LEU A 231 -2.32 6.47 14.08
N ASP A 232 -1.90 6.97 15.26
CA ASP A 232 -2.57 6.67 16.52
C ASP A 232 -3.90 7.41 16.64
N ALA A 233 -4.02 8.61 16.06
CA ALA A 233 -5.30 9.31 15.97
C ALA A 233 -6.29 8.55 15.09
N ALA A 234 -5.87 8.18 13.88
CA ALA A 234 -6.65 7.35 12.97
C ALA A 234 -7.10 6.04 13.64
N TRP A 235 -6.20 5.37 14.37
CA TRP A 235 -6.52 4.14 15.09
C TRP A 235 -7.54 4.34 16.21
N ARG A 236 -7.48 5.45 16.95
CA ARG A 236 -8.52 5.79 17.95
C ARG A 236 -9.89 5.97 17.29
N THR A 237 -9.94 6.67 16.14
CA THR A 237 -11.19 6.80 15.37
C THR A 237 -11.71 5.44 14.91
N LYS A 238 -10.83 4.52 14.47
CA LYS A 238 -11.19 3.13 14.15
C LYS A 238 -11.85 2.42 15.33
N LEU A 239 -11.25 2.48 16.51
CA LEU A 239 -11.78 1.83 17.71
C LEU A 239 -13.15 2.40 18.12
N HIS A 240 -13.31 3.72 18.08
CA HIS A 240 -14.60 4.35 18.35
C HIS A 240 -15.67 3.98 17.31
N LEU A 241 -15.28 3.76 16.05
CA LEU A 241 -16.20 3.27 15.02
C LEU A 241 -16.64 1.83 15.27
N ASP A 242 -15.74 0.93 15.69
CA ASP A 242 -16.11 -0.43 16.09
C ASP A 242 -17.17 -0.40 17.21
N GLU A 243 -16.93 0.41 18.25
CA GLU A 243 -17.87 0.60 19.37
C GLU A 243 -19.22 1.16 18.90
N PHE A 244 -19.19 2.18 18.03
CA PHE A 244 -20.40 2.79 17.46
C PHE A 244 -21.20 1.79 16.62
N ILE A 245 -20.54 1.01 15.75
CA ILE A 245 -21.20 -0.01 14.91
C ILE A 245 -21.86 -1.07 15.78
N ASP A 246 -21.18 -1.53 16.83
CA ASP A 246 -21.73 -2.51 17.77
C ASP A 246 -22.95 -1.95 18.53
N GLU A 247 -22.87 -0.71 19.05
CA GLU A 247 -23.99 -0.05 19.73
C GLU A 247 -25.21 0.13 18.80
N ARG A 248 -24.98 0.57 17.56
CA ARG A 248 -26.04 0.74 16.56
C ARG A 248 -26.67 -0.60 16.15
N SER A 249 -25.87 -1.66 16.06
CA SER A 249 -26.36 -3.00 15.79
C SER A 249 -27.23 -3.53 16.94
N ARG A 250 -26.79 -3.36 18.20
CA ARG A 250 -27.54 -3.74 19.40
C ARG A 250 -28.86 -2.97 19.57
N SER A 251 -28.93 -1.73 19.08
CA SER A 251 -30.15 -0.91 19.09
C SER A 251 -31.08 -1.14 17.88
N GLY A 252 -30.80 -2.14 17.04
CA GLY A 252 -31.64 -2.50 15.88
C GLY A 252 -31.56 -1.50 14.73
N ARG A 253 -30.50 -0.68 14.68
CA ARG A 253 -30.24 0.30 13.61
C ARG A 253 -28.82 0.12 13.05
N PRO A 254 -28.43 -1.09 12.59
CA PRO A 254 -27.09 -1.33 12.08
C PRO A 254 -26.83 -0.48 10.83
N PRO A 255 -25.58 -0.07 10.58
CA PRO A 255 -25.18 0.42 9.27
C PRO A 255 -25.40 -0.63 8.19
N SER A 256 -25.56 -0.19 6.95
CA SER A 256 -25.71 -1.08 5.80
C SER A 256 -24.45 -1.92 5.57
N GLN A 257 -24.67 -3.12 5.02
CA GLN A 257 -23.60 -4.08 4.77
C GLN A 257 -22.44 -3.52 3.91
N PRO A 258 -22.68 -2.75 2.82
CA PRO A 258 -21.59 -2.14 2.05
C PRO A 258 -20.75 -1.15 2.86
N VAL A 259 -21.37 -0.38 3.78
CA VAL A 259 -20.66 0.57 4.63
C VAL A 259 -19.79 -0.17 5.66
N ILE A 260 -20.30 -1.24 6.25
CA ILE A 260 -19.51 -2.09 7.17
C ILE A 260 -18.36 -2.77 6.42
N SER A 261 -18.60 -3.31 5.24
CA SER A 261 -17.55 -3.89 4.39
C SER A 261 -16.44 -2.87 4.12
N PHE A 262 -16.78 -1.66 3.66
CA PHE A 262 -15.79 -0.62 3.40
C PHE A 262 -15.03 -0.18 4.66
N PHE A 263 -15.70 -0.08 5.81
CA PHE A 263 -15.04 0.18 7.09
C PHE A 263 -14.00 -0.90 7.44
N ARG A 264 -14.34 -2.18 7.26
CA ARG A 264 -13.44 -3.31 7.51
C ARG A 264 -12.23 -3.27 6.57
N LEU A 265 -12.43 -3.02 5.28
CA LEU A 265 -11.32 -2.90 4.32
C LEU A 265 -10.35 -1.76 4.68
N MET A 266 -10.89 -0.59 5.03
CA MET A 266 -10.07 0.56 5.43
C MET A 266 -9.37 0.32 6.78
N SER A 267 -9.99 -0.42 7.69
CA SER A 267 -9.37 -0.89 8.94
C SER A 267 -8.22 -1.87 8.65
N GLY A 268 -8.39 -2.80 7.71
CA GLY A 268 -7.34 -3.75 7.31
C GLY A 268 -6.10 -3.04 6.74
N ARG A 269 -6.31 -2.00 5.91
CA ARG A 269 -5.21 -1.13 5.44
C ARG A 269 -4.49 -0.43 6.59
N MET A 270 -5.24 0.10 7.55
CA MET A 270 -4.66 0.75 8.73
C MET A 270 -3.83 -0.22 9.57
N SER A 271 -4.29 -1.46 9.71
CA SER A 271 -3.55 -2.53 10.40
C SER A 271 -2.23 -2.86 9.71
N ILE A 272 -2.18 -2.88 8.36
CA ILE A 272 -0.90 -3.00 7.63
C ILE A 272 0.07 -1.90 8.05
N MET A 273 -0.37 -0.63 8.09
CA MET A 273 0.47 0.52 8.44
C MET A 273 1.03 0.42 9.87
N ARG A 274 0.24 -0.14 10.79
CA ARG A 274 0.62 -0.43 12.18
C ARG A 274 1.51 -1.68 12.34
N ALA A 275 1.84 -2.36 11.25
CA ALA A 275 2.53 -3.66 11.25
C ALA A 275 1.75 -4.80 11.94
N ASP A 276 0.43 -4.69 12.06
CA ASP A 276 -0.46 -5.75 12.56
C ASP A 276 -1.05 -6.53 11.38
N LEU A 277 -0.23 -7.41 10.80
CA LEU A 277 -0.58 -8.18 9.61
C LEU A 277 -1.71 -9.19 9.89
N ARG A 278 -1.82 -9.68 11.13
CA ARG A 278 -2.88 -10.62 11.51
C ARG A 278 -4.24 -9.93 11.52
N ASN A 279 -4.32 -8.74 12.13
CA ASN A 279 -5.57 -7.98 12.09
C ASN A 279 -5.88 -7.50 10.67
N ALA A 280 -4.87 -7.15 9.87
CA ALA A 280 -5.07 -6.79 8.46
C ALA A 280 -5.79 -7.90 7.68
N LEU A 281 -5.35 -9.16 7.84
CA LEU A 281 -5.98 -10.33 7.23
C LEU A 281 -7.40 -10.56 7.77
N ALA A 282 -7.61 -10.44 9.08
CA ALA A 282 -8.94 -10.63 9.67
C ALA A 282 -9.94 -9.59 9.17
N GLU A 283 -9.56 -8.30 9.12
CA GLU A 283 -10.41 -7.22 8.65
C GLU A 283 -10.66 -7.33 7.13
N ALA A 284 -9.66 -7.72 6.33
CA ALA A 284 -9.82 -7.94 4.90
C ALA A 284 -10.79 -9.10 4.62
N HIS A 285 -10.65 -10.21 5.35
CA HIS A 285 -11.55 -11.36 5.25
C HIS A 285 -12.99 -10.98 5.54
N TRP A 286 -13.25 -10.29 6.66
CA TRP A 286 -14.60 -9.82 7.00
C TRP A 286 -15.12 -8.79 6.00
N GLY A 287 -14.26 -7.89 5.53
CA GLY A 287 -14.60 -6.92 4.48
C GLY A 287 -15.06 -7.62 3.20
N GLY A 288 -14.36 -8.66 2.76
CA GLY A 288 -14.72 -9.49 1.60
C GLY A 288 -16.02 -10.28 1.80
N VAL A 289 -16.20 -10.93 2.95
CA VAL A 289 -17.45 -11.67 3.27
C VAL A 289 -18.67 -10.75 3.27
N LEU A 290 -18.51 -9.50 3.71
CA LEU A 290 -19.58 -8.51 3.73
C LEU A 290 -19.73 -7.77 2.40
N SER A 291 -18.80 -7.90 1.46
CA SER A 291 -18.88 -7.20 0.17
C SER A 291 -20.05 -7.74 -0.66
N ALA A 292 -20.89 -6.85 -1.18
CA ALA A 292 -21.80 -7.19 -2.27
C ALA A 292 -21.02 -7.17 -3.59
N GLU A 293 -21.36 -8.06 -4.52
CA GLU A 293 -20.63 -8.23 -5.79
C GLU A 293 -20.27 -6.87 -6.44
N GLY A 294 -18.96 -6.61 -6.59
CA GLY A 294 -18.42 -5.47 -7.34
C GLY A 294 -18.18 -4.16 -6.57
N VAL A 295 -18.49 -4.07 -5.28
CA VAL A 295 -18.35 -2.80 -4.51
C VAL A 295 -16.96 -2.63 -3.89
N ASP A 296 -16.24 -3.71 -3.58
CA ASP A 296 -14.91 -3.61 -2.96
C ASP A 296 -13.77 -3.29 -3.95
N GLY A 297 -14.02 -3.30 -5.25
CA GLY A 297 -13.00 -3.06 -6.28
C GLY A 297 -11.81 -4.04 -6.21
N GLY A 298 -11.99 -5.23 -5.61
CA GLY A 298 -10.90 -6.18 -5.35
C GLY A 298 -10.00 -5.81 -4.17
N LEU A 299 -10.39 -4.86 -3.32
CA LEU A 299 -9.53 -4.38 -2.24
C LEU A 299 -9.29 -5.43 -1.13
N ALA A 300 -10.28 -6.27 -0.82
CA ALA A 300 -10.11 -7.37 0.15
C ALA A 300 -8.94 -8.30 -0.21
N PRO A 301 -8.95 -8.97 -1.39
CA PRO A 301 -7.83 -9.85 -1.77
C PRO A 301 -6.51 -9.09 -1.94
N ALA A 302 -6.53 -7.81 -2.31
CA ALA A 302 -5.32 -7.00 -2.41
C ALA A 302 -4.69 -6.70 -1.03
N ILE A 303 -5.50 -6.43 0.00
CA ILE A 303 -5.04 -6.29 1.39
C ILE A 303 -4.44 -7.62 1.86
N GLU A 304 -5.12 -8.74 1.60
CA GLU A 304 -4.63 -10.07 1.97
C GLU A 304 -3.30 -10.40 1.29
N ALA A 305 -3.20 -10.19 -0.02
CA ALA A 305 -1.98 -10.42 -0.80
C ALA A 305 -0.82 -9.56 -0.26
N LEU A 306 -1.04 -8.26 -0.02
CA LEU A 306 0.01 -7.40 0.50
C LEU A 306 0.41 -7.81 1.92
N ALA A 307 -0.55 -8.08 2.82
CA ALA A 307 -0.26 -8.51 4.18
C ALA A 307 0.53 -9.83 4.22
N ASN A 308 0.14 -10.82 3.42
CA ASN A 308 0.85 -12.10 3.29
C ASN A 308 2.26 -11.91 2.74
N SER A 309 2.44 -11.10 1.69
CA SER A 309 3.78 -10.81 1.13
C SER A 309 4.68 -10.01 2.10
N LEU A 310 4.09 -9.18 2.97
CA LEU A 310 4.80 -8.48 4.04
C LEU A 310 5.20 -9.44 5.16
N ALA A 311 4.37 -10.44 5.45
CA ALA A 311 4.67 -11.53 6.36
C ALA A 311 5.71 -12.52 5.79
N GLY A 312 6.13 -12.35 4.53
CA GLY A 312 7.13 -13.18 3.87
C GLY A 312 6.57 -14.46 3.25
N LEU A 313 5.25 -14.56 3.10
CA LEU A 313 4.61 -15.65 2.37
C LEU A 313 4.69 -15.40 0.87
N VAL A 314 4.79 -16.48 0.09
CA VAL A 314 4.88 -16.46 -1.37
C VAL A 314 3.78 -17.34 -1.94
N ARG A 315 3.01 -16.83 -2.92
CA ARG A 315 2.07 -17.64 -3.68
C ARG A 315 2.78 -18.78 -4.42
N PRO A 316 2.13 -19.93 -4.63
CA PRO A 316 2.69 -20.98 -5.47
C PRO A 316 3.16 -20.43 -6.83
N PRO A 317 4.34 -20.84 -7.36
CA PRO A 317 4.87 -20.30 -8.62
C PRO A 317 3.89 -20.37 -9.80
N ALA A 318 3.04 -21.40 -9.83
CA ALA A 318 2.00 -21.57 -10.85
C ALA A 318 0.91 -20.49 -10.78
N GLU A 319 0.54 -20.02 -9.58
CA GLU A 319 -0.40 -18.91 -9.39
C GLU A 319 0.27 -17.58 -9.70
N LEU A 320 1.51 -17.39 -9.23
CA LEU A 320 2.28 -16.18 -9.48
C LEU A 320 2.49 -15.92 -10.98
N SER A 321 2.73 -16.96 -11.76
CA SER A 321 2.89 -16.88 -13.21
C SER A 321 1.60 -16.47 -13.95
N ARG A 322 0.44 -16.58 -13.30
CA ARG A 322 -0.88 -16.19 -13.84
C ARG A 322 -1.27 -14.76 -13.48
N VAL A 323 -0.52 -14.10 -12.59
CA VAL A 323 -0.80 -12.71 -12.21
C VAL A 323 -0.60 -11.81 -13.42
N VAL A 324 -1.67 -11.12 -13.82
CA VAL A 324 -1.66 -10.13 -14.88
C VAL A 324 -1.70 -8.75 -14.23
N LEU A 325 -0.55 -8.08 -14.19
CA LEU A 325 -0.50 -6.71 -13.71
C LEU A 325 -1.20 -5.78 -14.70
N ARG A 326 -2.19 -5.03 -14.21
CA ARG A 326 -2.79 -3.95 -14.99
C ARG A 326 -1.94 -2.69 -14.83
N PRO A 327 -1.57 -2.02 -15.94
CA PRO A 327 -0.97 -0.69 -15.84
C PRO A 327 -1.89 0.23 -15.04
N THR A 328 -1.36 0.89 -14.01
CA THR A 328 -2.15 1.81 -13.16
C THR A 328 -2.69 3.02 -13.93
N ASP A 329 -2.07 3.35 -15.07
CA ASP A 329 -2.56 4.38 -16.02
C ASP A 329 -3.92 4.02 -16.64
N ASN A 330 -4.32 2.74 -16.61
CA ASN A 330 -5.64 2.27 -17.08
C ASN A 330 -6.71 2.35 -15.98
N LEU A 331 -6.36 2.80 -14.79
CA LEU A 331 -7.27 2.91 -13.65
C LEU A 331 -7.48 4.38 -13.32
N ARG A 332 -8.69 4.69 -12.83
CA ARG A 332 -8.95 6.06 -12.38
C ARG A 332 -8.04 6.42 -11.21
N PHE A 333 -7.45 7.61 -11.29
CA PHE A 333 -6.73 8.22 -10.20
C PHE A 333 -7.57 8.34 -8.92
N GLY A 334 -7.05 7.78 -7.81
CA GLY A 334 -7.67 7.85 -6.49
C GLY A 334 -8.85 6.91 -6.27
N SER A 335 -9.21 6.03 -7.23
CA SER A 335 -10.26 5.04 -7.00
C SER A 335 -9.81 3.92 -6.06
N VAL A 336 -10.75 3.28 -5.38
CA VAL A 336 -10.56 2.07 -4.58
C VAL A 336 -9.97 0.95 -5.42
N ALA A 337 -10.39 0.82 -6.68
CA ALA A 337 -9.81 -0.15 -7.62
C ALA A 337 -8.32 0.14 -7.91
N GLN A 338 -7.94 1.41 -8.08
CA GLN A 338 -6.52 1.78 -8.22
C GLN A 338 -5.74 1.42 -6.95
N VAL A 339 -6.29 1.69 -5.77
CA VAL A 339 -5.67 1.30 -4.50
C VAL A 339 -5.45 -0.23 -4.44
N ALA A 340 -6.47 -1.01 -4.79
CA ALA A 340 -6.38 -2.47 -4.79
C ALA A 340 -5.30 -2.98 -5.75
N GLU A 341 -5.28 -2.50 -6.98
CA GLU A 341 -4.32 -2.93 -8.02
C GLU A 341 -2.88 -2.53 -7.66
N VAL A 342 -2.69 -1.36 -7.04
CA VAL A 342 -1.38 -0.97 -6.50
C VAL A 342 -0.93 -1.92 -5.39
N MET A 343 -1.81 -2.27 -4.46
CA MET A 343 -1.48 -3.18 -3.36
C MET A 343 -1.15 -4.59 -3.88
N ASP A 344 -1.92 -5.12 -4.83
CA ASP A 344 -1.65 -6.44 -5.43
C ASP A 344 -0.37 -6.43 -6.28
N ALA A 345 -0.11 -5.38 -7.06
CA ALA A 345 1.13 -5.25 -7.83
C ALA A 345 2.37 -5.18 -6.92
N LEU A 346 2.27 -4.50 -5.77
CA LEU A 346 3.33 -4.46 -4.77
C LEU A 346 3.49 -5.80 -4.04
N ALA A 347 2.40 -6.51 -3.76
CA ALA A 347 2.43 -7.86 -3.22
C ALA A 347 3.16 -8.82 -4.18
N TYR A 348 2.77 -8.82 -5.45
CA TYR A 348 3.42 -9.54 -6.54
C TYR A 348 4.91 -9.21 -6.63
N GLY A 349 5.27 -7.92 -6.65
CA GLY A 349 6.66 -7.50 -6.69
C GLY A 349 7.47 -8.00 -5.49
N ARG A 350 6.90 -8.00 -4.29
CA ARG A 350 7.55 -8.56 -3.10
C ARG A 350 7.71 -10.06 -3.16
N GLU A 351 6.73 -10.79 -3.67
CA GLU A 351 6.81 -12.24 -3.87
C GLU A 351 7.88 -12.60 -4.92
N CYS A 352 7.96 -11.85 -6.02
CA CYS A 352 9.06 -11.95 -6.98
C CYS A 352 10.41 -11.65 -6.34
N LEU A 353 10.50 -10.66 -5.44
CA LEU A 353 11.72 -10.39 -4.68
C LEU A 353 12.10 -11.58 -3.78
N GLN A 354 11.12 -12.22 -3.12
CA GLN A 354 11.34 -13.43 -2.32
C GLN A 354 11.89 -14.58 -3.18
N LEU A 355 11.41 -14.73 -4.41
CA LEU A 355 11.86 -15.71 -5.39
C LEU A 355 13.17 -15.36 -6.12
N LEU A 356 13.71 -14.16 -5.87
CA LEU A 356 14.81 -13.59 -6.63
C LEU A 356 14.50 -13.50 -8.14
N ASP A 357 13.25 -13.21 -8.48
CA ASP A 357 12.78 -12.95 -9.83
C ASP A 357 12.88 -11.45 -10.17
N ARG A 358 14.02 -11.06 -10.73
CA ARG A 358 14.32 -9.66 -11.09
C ARG A 358 13.27 -9.08 -12.05
N ASP A 359 12.92 -9.81 -13.10
CA ASP A 359 12.01 -9.32 -14.14
C ASP A 359 10.60 -9.11 -13.59
N GLY A 360 10.14 -9.98 -12.69
CA GLY A 360 8.89 -9.81 -11.95
C GLY A 360 8.88 -8.56 -11.07
N VAL A 361 9.98 -8.30 -10.34
CA VAL A 361 10.15 -7.07 -9.54
C VAL A 361 10.12 -5.83 -10.43
N GLU A 362 10.86 -5.82 -11.54
CA GLU A 362 10.90 -4.68 -12.47
C GLU A 362 9.52 -4.41 -13.08
N ARG A 363 8.75 -5.46 -13.45
CA ARG A 363 7.37 -5.32 -13.93
C ARG A 363 6.44 -4.71 -12.87
N ALA A 364 6.50 -5.16 -11.62
CA ALA A 364 5.73 -4.57 -10.52
C ALA A 364 6.07 -3.09 -10.31
N LEU A 365 7.36 -2.75 -10.28
CA LEU A 365 7.83 -1.38 -10.07
C LEU A 365 7.45 -0.45 -11.23
N ALA A 366 7.37 -0.97 -12.46
CA ALA A 366 6.91 -0.24 -13.64
C ALA A 366 5.39 -0.04 -13.65
N ALA A 367 4.61 -1.02 -13.16
CA ALA A 367 3.17 -0.92 -13.05
C ALA A 367 2.71 0.10 -11.99
N VAL A 368 3.56 0.40 -11.00
CA VAL A 368 3.25 1.29 -9.87
C VAL A 368 4.20 2.49 -9.82
N PRO A 369 3.81 3.63 -10.41
CA PRO A 369 4.47 4.91 -10.21
C PRO A 369 4.47 5.36 -8.73
N ALA A 370 5.45 6.19 -8.34
CA ALA A 370 5.63 6.59 -6.95
C ALA A 370 4.51 7.51 -6.41
N ASP A 371 3.98 8.37 -7.26
CA ASP A 371 2.84 9.25 -6.96
C ASP A 371 1.54 8.46 -6.79
N VAL A 372 1.32 7.44 -7.62
CA VAL A 372 0.19 6.51 -7.49
C VAL A 372 0.30 5.69 -6.20
N ALA A 373 1.51 5.21 -5.84
CA ALA A 373 1.74 4.53 -4.57
C ALA A 373 1.44 5.43 -3.36
N ALA A 374 1.73 6.73 -3.45
CA ALA A 374 1.42 7.70 -2.40
C ALA A 374 -0.09 7.94 -2.24
N VAL A 375 -0.86 7.99 -3.35
CA VAL A 375 -2.33 8.06 -3.31
C VAL A 375 -2.92 6.82 -2.66
N ALA A 376 -2.39 5.64 -3.00
CA ALA A 376 -2.75 4.38 -2.36
C ALA A 376 -2.25 4.25 -0.92
N GLY A 377 -1.42 5.20 -0.45
CA GLY A 377 -0.91 5.23 0.92
C GLY A 377 0.01 4.06 1.25
N VAL A 378 0.73 3.55 0.25
CA VAL A 378 1.69 2.44 0.33
C VAL A 378 3.02 2.80 -0.35
N TRP A 379 3.37 4.09 -0.35
CA TRP A 379 4.61 4.60 -0.89
C TRP A 379 5.84 3.92 -0.27
N ALA A 380 5.84 3.68 1.04
CA ALA A 380 6.96 3.03 1.73
C ALA A 380 7.17 1.59 1.24
N ALA A 381 6.11 0.87 0.87
CA ALA A 381 6.21 -0.46 0.30
C ALA A 381 6.85 -0.42 -1.10
N ARG A 382 6.43 0.55 -1.94
CA ARG A 382 6.98 0.76 -3.27
C ARG A 382 8.46 1.16 -3.24
N VAL A 383 8.84 2.09 -2.36
CA VAL A 383 10.25 2.52 -2.20
C VAL A 383 11.08 1.41 -1.55
N GLY A 384 10.55 0.70 -0.58
CA GLY A 384 11.22 -0.45 0.04
C GLY A 384 11.54 -1.55 -0.96
N LEU A 385 10.60 -1.88 -1.86
CA LEU A 385 10.80 -2.87 -2.92
C LEU A 385 11.89 -2.45 -3.90
N GLU A 386 11.85 -1.20 -4.38
CA GLU A 386 12.89 -0.65 -5.26
C GLU A 386 14.27 -0.64 -4.60
N THR A 387 14.33 -0.24 -3.34
CA THR A 387 15.57 -0.16 -2.56
C THR A 387 16.17 -1.55 -2.35
N MET A 388 15.35 -2.54 -2.03
CA MET A 388 15.80 -3.93 -1.93
C MET A 388 16.25 -4.49 -3.28
N SER A 389 15.52 -4.20 -4.36
CA SER A 389 15.93 -4.57 -5.72
C SER A 389 17.32 -4.02 -6.06
N ALA A 390 17.55 -2.74 -5.78
CA ALA A 390 18.86 -2.11 -5.95
C ALA A 390 19.94 -2.74 -5.06
N ALA A 391 19.60 -3.17 -3.84
CA ALA A 391 20.55 -3.82 -2.94
C ALA A 391 20.96 -5.23 -3.40
N ILE A 392 20.05 -5.96 -4.05
CA ILE A 392 20.29 -7.33 -4.53
C ILE A 392 20.97 -7.33 -5.91
N TRP A 393 20.43 -6.57 -6.88
CA TRP A 393 20.89 -6.63 -8.28
C TRP A 393 21.57 -5.36 -8.79
N GLY A 394 21.49 -4.24 -8.07
CA GLY A 394 21.98 -2.94 -8.50
C GLY A 394 23.29 -2.50 -7.84
N ASP A 395 23.58 -1.20 -7.96
CA ASP A 395 24.64 -0.51 -7.20
C ASP A 395 24.09 -0.06 -5.84
N PRO A 396 24.61 -0.60 -4.71
CA PRO A 396 24.14 -0.24 -3.38
C PRO A 396 24.34 1.25 -3.02
N ALA A 397 25.39 1.91 -3.52
CA ALA A 397 25.63 3.32 -3.22
C ALA A 397 24.61 4.20 -3.96
N HIS A 398 24.35 3.90 -5.23
CA HIS A 398 23.29 4.55 -5.99
C HIS A 398 21.90 4.30 -5.38
N GLY A 399 21.61 3.07 -4.97
CA GLY A 399 20.37 2.70 -4.29
C GLY A 399 20.17 3.48 -2.99
N LEU A 400 21.22 3.66 -2.19
CA LEU A 400 21.16 4.45 -0.95
C LEU A 400 20.87 5.92 -1.23
N ASN A 401 21.52 6.51 -2.23
CA ASN A 401 21.26 7.89 -2.62
C ASN A 401 19.82 8.09 -3.11
N ARG A 402 19.29 7.16 -3.91
CA ARG A 402 17.89 7.18 -4.34
C ARG A 402 16.93 7.09 -3.16
N LEU A 403 17.17 6.17 -2.22
CA LEU A 403 16.37 6.07 -1.00
C LEU A 403 16.37 7.39 -0.23
N LEU A 404 17.55 7.96 0.05
CA LEU A 404 17.65 9.23 0.80
C LEU A 404 16.94 10.38 0.06
N SER A 405 17.05 10.43 -1.27
CA SER A 405 16.31 11.39 -2.09
C SER A 405 14.80 11.20 -2.00
N ALA A 406 14.32 9.95 -2.00
CA ALA A 406 12.90 9.65 -1.87
C ALA A 406 12.37 10.07 -0.49
N LEU A 407 13.10 9.77 0.59
CA LEU A 407 12.75 10.19 1.96
C LEU A 407 12.70 11.73 2.07
N ALA A 408 13.64 12.43 1.43
CA ALA A 408 13.68 13.89 1.44
C ALA A 408 12.54 14.53 0.63
N ALA A 409 12.03 13.85 -0.40
CA ALA A 409 10.94 14.32 -1.25
C ALA A 409 9.55 14.09 -0.65
N GLN A 410 9.44 13.33 0.45
CA GLN A 410 8.16 13.02 1.07
C GLN A 410 7.53 14.27 1.72
N PRO A 411 6.26 14.59 1.44
CA PRO A 411 5.56 15.71 2.07
C PRO A 411 5.55 15.61 3.60
N ILE A 412 5.61 16.75 4.29
CA ILE A 412 5.67 16.81 5.76
C ILE A 412 4.45 16.14 6.42
N GLY A 413 3.26 16.20 5.79
CA GLY A 413 2.02 15.61 6.31
C GLY A 413 1.86 14.10 6.04
N ALA A 414 2.63 13.50 5.13
CA ALA A 414 2.41 12.14 4.66
C ALA A 414 3.65 11.26 4.89
N ARG A 415 4.20 11.25 6.10
CA ARG A 415 5.44 10.54 6.43
C ARG A 415 5.21 9.08 6.77
N GLU A 416 4.96 8.26 5.75
CA GLU A 416 4.85 6.81 5.91
C GLU A 416 6.12 6.19 6.54
N GLN A 417 7.28 6.82 6.40
CA GLN A 417 8.52 6.37 7.06
C GLN A 417 8.47 6.37 8.60
N ASP A 418 7.58 7.20 9.17
CA ASP A 418 7.39 7.32 10.62
C ASP A 418 6.34 6.31 11.14
N GLU A 419 5.64 5.59 10.23
CA GLU A 419 4.69 4.54 10.57
C GLU A 419 5.43 3.22 10.86
N PRO A 420 4.93 2.34 11.76
CA PRO A 420 5.62 1.10 12.13
C PRO A 420 6.02 0.23 10.94
N MET A 421 5.12 -0.01 9.99
CA MET A 421 5.42 -0.82 8.80
C MET A 421 6.31 -0.09 7.80
N GLY A 422 6.09 1.21 7.57
CA GLY A 422 6.95 1.98 6.68
C GLY A 422 8.38 2.10 7.19
N GLY A 423 8.55 2.43 8.48
CA GLY A 423 9.83 2.41 9.18
C GLY A 423 10.50 1.04 9.18
N LEU A 424 9.74 -0.05 9.31
CA LEU A 424 10.26 -1.41 9.16
C LEU A 424 10.83 -1.66 7.76
N MET A 425 10.03 -1.43 6.71
CA MET A 425 10.43 -1.72 5.33
C MET A 425 11.63 -0.88 4.89
N LEU A 426 11.55 0.43 5.11
CA LEU A 426 12.59 1.38 4.72
C LEU A 426 13.84 1.21 5.59
N GLY A 427 13.67 0.97 6.90
CA GLY A 427 14.77 0.68 7.82
C GLY A 427 15.52 -0.59 7.44
N ARG A 428 14.82 -1.69 7.12
CA ARG A 428 15.44 -2.94 6.65
C ARG A 428 16.23 -2.75 5.36
N ALA A 429 15.63 -2.06 4.38
CA ALA A 429 16.26 -1.82 3.09
C ALA A 429 17.49 -0.90 3.22
N ARG A 430 17.38 0.16 4.02
CA ARG A 430 18.48 1.09 4.35
C ARG A 430 19.62 0.37 5.05
N ALA A 431 19.33 -0.40 6.10
CA ALA A 431 20.33 -1.15 6.85
C ALA A 431 21.07 -2.13 5.92
N HIS A 432 20.35 -2.81 5.02
CA HIS A 432 20.98 -3.73 4.07
C HIS A 432 21.89 -3.00 3.07
N LEU A 433 21.45 -1.90 2.46
CA LEU A 433 22.30 -1.09 1.58
C LEU A 433 23.55 -0.59 2.31
N LEU A 434 23.40 -0.11 3.54
CA LEU A 434 24.52 0.35 4.37
C LEU A 434 25.51 -0.80 4.67
N CYS A 435 25.03 -2.01 4.92
CA CYS A 435 25.89 -3.19 5.02
C CYS A 435 26.64 -3.46 3.71
N ARG A 436 25.94 -3.38 2.57
CA ARG A 436 26.51 -3.64 1.24
C ARG A 436 27.60 -2.64 0.85
N VAL A 437 27.54 -1.39 1.32
CA VAL A 437 28.60 -0.38 1.15
C VAL A 437 29.66 -0.38 2.25
N GLY A 438 29.58 -1.30 3.23
CA GLY A 438 30.53 -1.42 4.33
C GLY A 438 30.36 -0.37 5.45
N ALA A 439 29.24 0.36 5.48
CA ALA A 439 28.95 1.38 6.48
C ALA A 439 28.23 0.80 7.72
N PHE A 440 28.84 -0.19 8.37
CA PHE A 440 28.19 -1.01 9.40
C PHE A 440 27.72 -0.21 10.62
N GLY A 441 28.48 0.80 11.07
CA GLY A 441 28.03 1.65 12.19
C GLY A 441 26.74 2.43 11.87
N ALA A 442 26.58 2.88 10.62
CA ALA A 442 25.34 3.52 10.18
C ALA A 442 24.21 2.50 9.98
N ALA A 443 24.55 1.29 9.51
CA ALA A 443 23.59 0.19 9.39
C ALA A 443 23.02 -0.21 10.75
N THR A 444 23.85 -0.30 11.79
CA THR A 444 23.42 -0.59 13.16
C THR A 444 22.46 0.47 13.68
N LYS A 445 22.81 1.76 13.54
CA LYS A 445 21.92 2.86 13.92
C LYS A 445 20.59 2.82 13.16
N SER A 446 20.63 2.48 11.87
CA SER A 446 19.43 2.33 11.05
C SER A 446 18.57 1.14 11.46
N ALA A 447 19.17 0.05 11.95
CA ALA A 447 18.44 -1.10 12.48
C ALA A 447 17.85 -0.77 13.86
N GLU A 448 18.60 -0.08 14.72
CA GLU A 448 18.17 0.31 16.07
C GLU A 448 17.03 1.33 16.08
N SER A 449 16.87 2.13 15.01
CA SER A 449 15.75 3.05 14.86
C SER A 449 14.43 2.37 14.49
N ILE A 450 14.45 1.08 14.13
CA ILE A 450 13.23 0.29 13.88
C ILE A 450 12.57 -0.01 15.23
N HIS A 451 11.23 -0.10 15.23
CA HIS A 451 10.45 -0.47 16.41
C HIS A 451 11.03 -1.71 17.12
N GLU A 452 11.04 -1.71 18.45
CA GLU A 452 11.77 -2.67 19.28
C GLU A 452 11.44 -4.13 18.96
N GLY A 453 10.17 -4.47 18.80
CA GLY A 453 9.74 -5.84 18.44
C GLY A 453 10.16 -6.31 17.04
N LEU A 454 10.64 -5.41 16.17
CA LEU A 454 10.89 -5.70 14.76
C LEU A 454 12.36 -5.47 14.33
N ARG A 455 13.21 -4.96 15.23
CA ARG A 455 14.60 -4.58 14.93
C ARG A 455 15.60 -5.73 14.98
N THR A 456 15.29 -6.84 15.67
CA THR A 456 16.27 -7.91 15.90
C THR A 456 16.80 -8.50 14.60
N LEU A 457 15.94 -8.83 13.64
CA LEU A 457 16.37 -9.38 12.36
C LEU A 457 17.36 -8.49 11.60
N PRO A 458 17.04 -7.21 11.28
CA PRO A 458 18.01 -6.34 10.61
C PRO A 458 19.27 -6.09 11.43
N LEU A 459 19.18 -6.06 12.77
CA LEU A 459 20.35 -5.90 13.64
C LEU A 459 21.26 -7.13 13.60
N ALA A 460 20.72 -8.34 13.79
CA ALA A 460 21.48 -9.58 13.73
C ALA A 460 22.16 -9.76 12.37
N ARG A 461 21.44 -9.44 11.28
CA ARG A 461 22.03 -9.43 9.93
C ARG A 461 23.15 -8.41 9.81
N THR A 462 22.98 -7.19 10.32
CA THR A 462 24.03 -6.16 10.28
C THR A 462 25.27 -6.58 11.06
N LEU A 463 25.10 -7.16 12.25
CA LEU A 463 26.20 -7.68 13.07
C LEU A 463 26.92 -8.83 12.35
N LEU A 464 26.19 -9.71 11.67
CA LEU A 464 26.76 -10.77 10.85
C LEU A 464 27.60 -10.19 9.70
N TRP A 465 27.09 -9.21 8.96
CA TRP A 465 27.85 -8.50 7.91
C TRP A 465 29.10 -7.80 8.45
N ALA A 466 29.04 -7.28 9.68
CA ALA A 466 30.17 -6.67 10.38
C ALA A 466 31.16 -7.70 10.98
N GLY A 467 30.96 -9.01 10.78
CA GLY A 467 31.80 -10.07 11.36
C GLY A 467 31.66 -10.25 12.88
N ARG A 468 30.63 -9.65 13.49
CA ARG A 468 30.36 -9.70 14.94
C ARG A 468 29.44 -10.87 15.28
N LEU A 469 29.95 -12.10 15.12
CA LEU A 469 29.19 -13.34 15.22
C LEU A 469 28.54 -13.54 16.60
N GLY A 470 29.32 -13.48 17.69
CA GLY A 470 28.80 -13.65 19.05
C GLY A 470 27.71 -12.64 19.44
N PRO A 471 27.89 -11.32 19.22
CA PRO A 471 26.83 -10.33 19.41
C PRO A 471 25.57 -10.61 18.57
N ALA A 472 25.72 -11.07 17.32
CA ALA A 472 24.58 -11.44 16.50
C ALA A 472 23.79 -12.58 17.14
N VAL A 473 24.47 -13.66 17.56
CA VAL A 473 23.84 -14.82 18.22
C VAL A 473 23.09 -14.40 19.49
N ARG A 474 23.72 -13.60 20.36
CA ARG A 474 23.07 -13.13 21.60
C ARG A 474 21.81 -12.32 21.35
N ALA A 475 21.80 -11.45 20.34
CA ALA A 475 20.61 -10.67 19.99
C ALA A 475 19.44 -11.59 19.59
N MET A 476 19.73 -12.70 18.89
CA MET A 476 18.72 -13.66 18.44
C MET A 476 18.20 -14.54 19.58
N GLU A 477 19.07 -15.00 20.48
CA GLU A 477 18.68 -15.85 21.62
C GLU A 477 17.64 -15.17 22.54
N LEU A 478 17.72 -13.84 22.66
CA LEU A 478 16.75 -13.07 23.43
C LEU A 478 15.38 -12.93 22.73
N THR A 479 15.33 -13.09 21.40
CA THR A 479 14.13 -12.81 20.60
C THR A 479 13.44 -14.07 20.08
N LEU A 480 14.18 -15.14 19.76
CA LEU A 480 13.60 -16.38 19.22
C LEU A 480 12.48 -17.02 20.08
N PRO A 481 12.48 -16.89 21.43
CA PRO A 481 11.37 -17.36 22.25
C PRO A 481 10.06 -16.56 22.09
N ASP A 482 10.10 -15.36 21.50
CA ASP A 482 8.94 -14.48 21.36
C ASP A 482 7.87 -15.08 20.44
N PRO A 483 6.66 -15.41 20.95
CA PRO A 483 5.58 -15.97 20.16
C PRO A 483 5.03 -15.01 19.09
N ASP A 484 5.24 -13.70 19.25
CA ASP A 484 4.73 -12.68 18.34
C ASP A 484 5.70 -12.39 17.18
N LEU A 485 6.87 -13.04 17.16
CA LEU A 485 7.83 -12.95 16.06
C LEU A 485 7.23 -13.53 14.77
N LEU A 486 7.22 -12.72 13.70
CA LEU A 486 6.78 -13.16 12.37
C LEU A 486 7.50 -14.45 11.96
N LEU A 487 6.75 -15.41 11.40
CA LEU A 487 7.31 -16.70 11.00
C LEU A 487 8.52 -16.53 10.06
N SER A 488 8.44 -15.65 9.06
CA SER A 488 9.54 -15.38 8.15
C SER A 488 10.77 -14.78 8.84
N ASP A 489 10.58 -13.93 9.84
CA ASP A 489 11.68 -13.38 10.64
C ASP A 489 12.31 -14.46 11.51
N ARG A 490 11.49 -15.32 12.12
CA ARG A 490 11.95 -16.48 12.92
C ARG A 490 12.82 -17.41 12.08
N LEU A 491 12.35 -17.82 10.91
CA LEU A 491 13.11 -18.69 9.99
C LEU A 491 14.44 -18.03 9.60
N GLN A 492 14.44 -16.74 9.29
CA GLN A 492 15.67 -16.00 8.96
C GLN A 492 16.64 -15.91 10.13
N LEU A 493 16.15 -15.67 11.35
CA LEU A 493 17.00 -15.64 12.55
C LEU A 493 17.63 -17.01 12.82
N LEU A 494 16.90 -18.11 12.64
CA LEU A 494 17.45 -19.46 12.77
C LEU A 494 18.58 -19.71 11.75
N VAL A 495 18.37 -19.31 10.49
CA VAL A 495 19.42 -19.41 9.46
C VAL A 495 20.65 -18.54 9.79
N ILE A 496 20.44 -17.30 10.25
CA ILE A 496 21.54 -16.42 10.66
C ILE A 496 22.30 -17.01 11.86
N ARG A 497 21.59 -17.60 12.83
CA ARG A 497 22.19 -18.27 14.00
C ARG A 497 23.05 -19.44 13.58
N GLY A 498 22.53 -20.38 12.78
CA GLY A 498 23.30 -21.51 12.29
C GLY A 498 24.54 -21.11 11.52
N ALA A 499 24.40 -20.14 10.60
CA ALA A 499 25.52 -19.62 9.84
C ALA A 499 26.59 -18.96 10.74
N ALA A 500 26.18 -18.13 11.69
CA ALA A 500 27.09 -17.45 12.61
C ALA A 500 27.85 -18.46 13.50
N THR A 501 27.16 -19.44 14.08
CA THR A 501 27.80 -20.46 14.93
C THR A 501 28.67 -21.43 14.13
N SER A 502 28.32 -21.70 12.87
CA SER A 502 29.16 -22.51 11.97
C SER A 502 30.47 -21.78 11.66
N LEU A 503 30.42 -20.49 11.35
CA LEU A 503 31.60 -19.66 11.09
C LEU A 503 32.49 -19.47 12.33
N ASP A 504 31.90 -19.42 13.53
CA ASP A 504 32.60 -19.28 14.81
C ASP A 504 33.10 -20.64 15.36
N GLY A 505 32.66 -21.76 14.77
CA GLY A 505 32.99 -23.12 15.26
C GLY A 505 32.25 -23.53 16.54
N SER A 506 31.25 -22.76 16.97
CA SER A 506 30.45 -22.98 18.19
C SER A 506 29.11 -23.69 17.92
N ILE A 507 28.89 -24.21 16.72
CA ILE A 507 27.65 -24.89 16.33
C ILE A 507 27.40 -26.16 17.17
N THR A 508 26.16 -26.35 17.60
CA THR A 508 25.67 -27.56 18.28
C THR A 508 24.71 -28.33 17.39
N ASP A 509 24.47 -29.61 17.71
CA ASP A 509 23.55 -30.47 16.95
C ASP A 509 22.13 -29.90 16.89
N ASP A 510 21.65 -29.30 17.98
CA ASP A 510 20.32 -28.69 18.02
C ASP A 510 20.25 -27.43 17.13
N ILE A 511 21.28 -26.58 17.15
CA ILE A 511 21.35 -25.40 16.27
C ILE A 511 21.41 -25.81 14.81
N ALA A 512 22.20 -26.86 14.49
CA ALA A 512 22.29 -27.40 13.15
C ALA A 512 20.92 -27.92 12.67
N ARG A 513 20.21 -28.69 13.50
CA ARG A 513 18.86 -29.20 13.19
C ARG A 513 17.86 -28.07 12.96
N ASP A 514 17.76 -27.12 13.88
CA ASP A 514 16.85 -25.96 13.75
C ASP A 514 17.13 -25.15 12.48
N THR A 515 18.41 -25.05 12.10
CA THR A 515 18.83 -24.35 10.87
C THR A 515 18.41 -25.10 9.62
N VAL A 516 18.58 -26.43 9.59
CA VAL A 516 18.16 -27.27 8.46
C VAL A 516 16.63 -27.24 8.31
N ASP A 517 15.89 -27.34 9.41
CA ASP A 517 14.43 -27.25 9.41
C ASP A 517 13.95 -25.87 8.90
N ALA A 518 14.65 -24.79 9.30
CA ALA A 518 14.35 -23.45 8.81
C ALA A 518 14.65 -23.30 7.31
N LEU A 519 15.78 -23.84 6.83
CA LEU A 519 16.12 -23.86 5.40
C LEU A 519 15.10 -24.66 4.59
N GLN A 520 14.67 -25.83 5.07
CA GLN A 520 13.64 -26.62 4.43
C GLN A 520 12.34 -25.82 4.27
N GLN A 521 11.88 -25.15 5.33
CA GLN A 521 10.66 -24.32 5.27
C GLN A 521 10.80 -23.14 4.30
N LEU A 522 11.96 -22.47 4.27
CA LEU A 522 12.22 -21.40 3.31
C LEU A 522 12.23 -21.90 1.86
N LEU A 523 12.77 -23.11 1.62
CA LEU A 523 12.79 -23.72 0.29
C LEU A 523 11.40 -24.12 -0.18
N VAL A 524 10.62 -24.79 0.68
CA VAL A 524 9.23 -25.17 0.38
C VAL A 524 8.36 -23.93 0.16
N GLY A 525 8.55 -22.90 0.97
CA GLY A 525 7.88 -21.60 0.82
C GLY A 525 8.47 -20.70 -0.26
N HIS A 526 9.50 -21.15 -1.00
CA HIS A 526 10.21 -20.39 -2.03
C HIS A 526 10.68 -18.98 -1.61
N SER A 527 11.05 -18.80 -0.34
CA SER A 527 11.54 -17.53 0.23
C SER A 527 13.08 -17.50 0.21
N TYR A 528 13.64 -17.27 -0.97
CA TYR A 528 15.08 -17.26 -1.24
C TYR A 528 15.78 -15.97 -0.80
N LEU A 529 15.05 -14.86 -0.70
CA LEU A 529 15.60 -13.56 -0.27
C LEU A 529 16.33 -13.65 1.07
N ALA A 530 15.80 -14.43 2.02
CA ALA A 530 16.41 -14.71 3.31
C ALA A 530 17.89 -15.09 3.20
N ILE A 531 18.20 -15.97 2.25
CA ILE A 531 19.54 -16.54 1.99
C ILE A 531 20.37 -15.56 1.16
N ALA A 532 19.75 -14.89 0.20
CA ALA A 532 20.39 -13.86 -0.64
C ALA A 532 20.93 -12.66 0.16
N MET A 533 20.26 -12.29 1.24
CA MET A 533 20.63 -11.14 2.08
C MET A 533 21.80 -11.42 3.05
N LEU A 534 22.26 -12.66 3.15
CA LEU A 534 23.41 -13.04 3.97
C LEU A 534 24.73 -12.59 3.31
N PRO A 535 25.77 -12.29 4.10
CA PRO A 535 27.10 -12.13 3.55
C PRO A 535 27.59 -13.46 2.94
N PRO A 536 28.47 -13.43 1.92
CA PRO A 536 28.83 -14.61 1.12
C PRO A 536 29.29 -15.81 1.95
N GLU A 537 30.11 -15.60 2.97
CA GLU A 537 30.66 -16.64 3.83
C GLU A 537 29.57 -17.30 4.68
N ALA A 538 28.67 -16.49 5.26
CA ALA A 538 27.55 -16.99 6.05
C ALA A 538 26.50 -17.69 5.18
N ARG A 539 26.28 -17.20 3.96
CA ARG A 539 25.44 -17.85 2.96
C ARG A 539 25.97 -19.23 2.62
N GLN A 540 27.28 -19.36 2.36
CA GLN A 540 27.90 -20.64 2.07
C GLN A 540 27.82 -21.59 3.27
N ALA A 541 28.07 -21.08 4.48
CA ALA A 541 27.95 -21.87 5.70
C ALA A 541 26.52 -22.42 5.91
N ALA A 542 25.49 -21.58 5.70
CA ALA A 542 24.09 -22.01 5.77
C ALA A 542 23.77 -23.08 4.73
N LEU A 543 24.20 -22.90 3.47
CA LEU A 543 23.95 -23.86 2.40
C LEU A 543 24.67 -25.20 2.63
N GLU A 544 25.86 -25.19 3.25
CA GLU A 544 26.58 -26.43 3.60
C GLU A 544 25.86 -27.20 4.71
N LEU A 545 25.32 -26.50 5.73
CA LEU A 545 24.49 -27.14 6.77
C LEU A 545 23.27 -27.85 6.16
N GLY A 546 22.64 -27.23 5.16
CA GLY A 546 21.47 -27.76 4.45
C GLY A 546 21.78 -28.65 3.24
N ARG A 547 23.02 -29.12 3.04
CA ARG A 547 23.43 -29.81 1.80
C ARG A 547 22.57 -31.02 1.42
N GLU A 548 22.01 -31.71 2.42
CA GLU A 548 21.17 -32.90 2.21
C GLU A 548 19.83 -32.54 1.54
N LEU A 549 19.35 -31.31 1.73
CA LEU A 549 18.14 -30.78 1.10
C LEU A 549 18.29 -30.69 -0.43
N ALA A 550 19.51 -30.64 -0.96
CA ALA A 550 19.75 -30.68 -2.40
C ALA A 550 19.32 -32.01 -3.05
N THR A 551 19.15 -33.07 -2.25
CA THR A 551 18.78 -34.42 -2.73
C THR A 551 17.43 -34.90 -2.21
N ALA A 552 16.81 -34.17 -1.27
CA ALA A 552 15.53 -34.56 -0.70
C ALA A 552 14.37 -34.26 -1.68
N PRO A 553 13.39 -35.17 -1.86
CA PRO A 553 12.36 -35.03 -2.90
C PRO A 553 11.58 -33.71 -2.88
N GLU A 554 11.26 -33.20 -1.69
CA GLU A 554 10.46 -31.98 -1.53
C GLU A 554 11.25 -30.68 -1.74
N THR A 555 12.59 -30.73 -1.65
CA THR A 555 13.45 -29.54 -1.66
C THR A 555 14.49 -29.53 -2.76
N ALA A 556 14.74 -30.66 -3.45
CA ALA A 556 15.76 -30.76 -4.49
C ALA A 556 15.58 -29.73 -5.62
N GLU A 557 14.36 -29.60 -6.15
CA GLU A 557 14.05 -28.60 -7.18
C GLU A 557 14.15 -27.15 -6.65
N PRO A 558 13.48 -26.76 -5.55
CA PRO A 558 13.66 -25.44 -4.95
C PRO A 558 15.12 -25.10 -4.61
N PHE A 559 15.91 -26.06 -4.17
CA PHE A 559 17.33 -25.87 -3.83
C PHE A 559 18.16 -25.60 -5.09
N ALA A 560 17.89 -26.33 -6.18
CA ALA A 560 18.52 -26.08 -7.48
C ALA A 560 18.17 -24.68 -8.02
N GLN A 561 16.89 -24.30 -7.96
CA GLN A 561 16.42 -22.97 -8.35
C GLN A 561 17.08 -21.87 -7.51
N LEU A 562 17.15 -22.03 -6.18
CA LEU A 562 17.85 -21.11 -5.29
C LEU A 562 19.31 -20.90 -5.73
N ARG A 563 20.05 -21.99 -5.99
CA ARG A 563 21.46 -21.90 -6.40
C ARG A 563 21.64 -21.17 -7.73
N GLU A 564 20.78 -21.44 -8.70
CA GLU A 564 20.76 -20.75 -9.98
C GLU A 564 20.51 -19.24 -9.79
N ARG A 565 19.48 -18.88 -9.02
CA ARG A 565 19.11 -17.48 -8.78
C ARG A 565 20.16 -16.71 -7.99
N LEU A 566 20.82 -17.34 -7.02
CA LEU A 566 21.92 -16.74 -6.26
C LEU A 566 23.12 -16.37 -7.14
N ALA A 567 23.35 -17.09 -8.25
CA ALA A 567 24.43 -16.78 -9.18
C ALA A 567 24.23 -15.45 -9.92
N GLY A 568 22.99 -14.97 -10.05
CA GLY A 568 22.63 -13.72 -10.71
C GLY A 568 22.64 -12.48 -9.81
N ILE A 569 22.97 -12.61 -8.51
CA ILE A 569 22.98 -11.49 -7.56
C ILE A 569 24.26 -10.67 -7.73
N ALA A 570 24.13 -9.34 -7.77
CA ALA A 570 25.28 -8.44 -7.87
C ALA A 570 26.14 -8.52 -6.60
N GLY A 571 27.47 -8.50 -6.72
CA GLY A 571 28.37 -8.43 -5.58
C GLY A 571 28.55 -9.73 -4.79
N ALA A 572 28.77 -10.85 -5.46
CA ALA A 572 29.37 -12.04 -4.83
C ALA A 572 30.71 -11.70 -4.11
N GLU A 573 31.34 -10.60 -4.51
CA GLU A 573 32.42 -9.91 -3.81
C GLU A 573 31.83 -8.79 -2.96
N GLY A 574 31.57 -9.02 -1.67
CA GLY A 574 31.26 -7.94 -0.73
C GLY A 574 32.41 -6.93 -0.62
N PRO A 575 32.24 -5.80 0.11
CA PRO A 575 33.39 -4.94 0.47
C PRO A 575 34.49 -5.83 1.06
N SER A 576 35.69 -5.76 0.48
CA SER A 576 36.79 -6.73 0.60
C SER A 576 36.85 -7.46 1.94
N GLY A 577 36.26 -8.65 2.01
CA GLY A 577 36.35 -9.62 3.11
C GLY A 577 35.70 -9.19 4.43
N MET A 578 34.96 -10.10 5.06
CA MET A 578 34.63 -9.98 6.48
C MET A 578 35.94 -9.84 7.27
N VAL A 579 36.21 -8.65 7.83
CA VAL A 579 37.37 -8.47 8.71
C VAL A 579 37.09 -9.17 10.03
N GLN A 580 37.49 -10.44 10.13
CA GLN A 580 37.36 -11.21 11.36
C GLN A 580 38.41 -10.74 12.38
N LEU A 581 37.92 -10.19 13.49
CA LEU A 581 38.72 -9.87 14.66
C LEU A 581 38.71 -11.04 15.62
N THR A 582 39.89 -11.47 16.05
CA THR A 582 40.04 -12.35 17.21
C THR A 582 39.58 -11.62 18.46
N GLU A 583 39.26 -12.37 19.52
CA GLU A 583 38.82 -11.81 20.80
C GLU A 583 39.82 -10.77 21.35
N ARG A 584 41.13 -11.03 21.22
CA ARG A 584 42.19 -10.08 21.60
C ARG A 584 42.24 -8.83 20.72
N GLU A 585 42.00 -8.97 19.42
CA GLU A 585 41.95 -7.84 18.49
C GLU A 585 40.71 -6.97 18.74
N ALA A 586 39.57 -7.58 19.08
CA ALA A 586 38.34 -6.88 19.42
C ALA A 586 38.48 -6.07 20.72
N VAL A 587 39.30 -6.53 21.68
CA VAL A 587 39.63 -5.77 22.90
C VAL A 587 40.67 -4.68 22.62
N LEU A 588 41.67 -4.97 21.77
CA LEU A 588 42.75 -4.03 21.47
C LEU A 588 42.29 -2.84 20.61
N LEU A 589 41.39 -3.08 19.65
CA LEU A 589 41.00 -2.07 18.67
C LEU A 589 40.34 -0.82 19.29
N PRO A 590 39.42 -0.93 20.28
CA PRO A 590 38.94 0.22 21.06
C PRO A 590 40.03 0.98 21.80
N LEU A 591 40.98 0.27 22.41
CA LEU A 591 42.10 0.89 23.12
C LEU A 591 43.04 1.67 22.18
N LEU A 592 43.19 1.19 20.94
CA LEU A 592 43.93 1.92 19.90
C LEU A 592 43.21 3.18 19.43
N ALA A 593 41.89 3.27 19.57
CA ALA A 593 41.13 4.49 19.30
C ALA A 593 41.34 5.58 20.37
N GLY A 594 41.74 5.19 21.59
CA GLY A 594 42.20 6.10 22.62
C GLY A 594 43.53 6.79 22.26
N GLY A 595 43.83 7.91 22.93
CA GLY A 595 45.06 8.69 22.70
C GLY A 595 46.36 8.03 23.21
N GLU A 596 46.26 6.88 23.87
CA GLU A 596 47.40 6.24 24.54
C GLU A 596 48.45 5.70 23.58
N SER A 597 49.73 5.76 23.97
CA SER A 597 50.82 5.24 23.15
C SER A 597 50.89 3.70 23.20
N VAL A 598 51.36 3.05 22.12
CA VAL A 598 51.54 1.59 22.06
C VAL A 598 52.37 1.04 23.25
N PRO A 599 53.45 1.69 23.72
CA PRO A 599 54.15 1.25 24.93
C PRO A 599 53.29 1.25 26.20
N ASN A 600 52.39 2.23 26.37
CA ASN A 600 51.51 2.33 27.54
C ASN A 600 50.42 1.25 27.49
N LEU A 601 49.79 1.08 26.33
CA LEU A 601 48.81 0.01 26.10
C LEU A 601 49.43 -1.38 26.32
N ALA A 602 50.70 -1.58 25.97
CA ALA A 602 51.38 -2.84 26.21
C ALA A 602 51.56 -3.12 27.72
N LYS A 603 51.84 -2.07 28.50
CA LYS A 603 51.95 -2.15 29.96
C LYS A 603 50.59 -2.45 30.60
N GLU A 604 49.53 -1.79 30.14
CA GLU A 604 48.16 -1.99 30.62
C GLU A 604 47.64 -3.39 30.32
N LEU A 605 47.85 -3.88 29.09
CA LEU A 605 47.42 -5.21 28.66
C LEU A 605 48.36 -6.34 29.13
N HIS A 606 49.38 -6.02 29.94
CA HIS A 606 50.40 -6.96 30.42
C HIS A 606 51.06 -7.80 29.29
N VAL A 607 51.37 -7.19 28.15
CA VAL A 607 52.03 -7.82 26.99
C VAL A 607 53.30 -7.09 26.57
N SER A 608 54.19 -7.75 25.83
CA SER A 608 55.39 -7.08 25.31
C SER A 608 55.03 -6.05 24.23
N VAL A 609 55.77 -4.93 24.17
CA VAL A 609 55.60 -3.89 23.14
C VAL A 609 55.72 -4.46 21.73
N ASN A 610 56.59 -5.45 21.52
CA ASN A 610 56.75 -6.12 20.22
C ASN A 610 55.54 -6.97 19.85
N THR A 611 54.93 -7.67 20.82
CA THR A 611 53.68 -8.40 20.61
C THR A 611 52.55 -7.45 20.20
N LEU A 612 52.43 -6.33 20.91
CA LEU A 612 51.39 -5.35 20.62
C LEU A 612 51.61 -4.68 19.26
N ARG A 613 52.85 -4.34 18.89
CA ARG A 613 53.18 -3.82 17.55
C ARG A 613 52.82 -4.81 16.44
N LYS A 614 53.08 -6.11 16.63
CA LYS A 614 52.66 -7.15 15.68
C LYS A 614 51.14 -7.22 15.57
N GLN A 615 50.42 -7.18 16.69
CA GLN A 615 48.95 -7.16 16.68
C GLN A 615 48.39 -5.91 15.99
N VAL A 616 48.97 -4.73 16.23
CA VAL A 616 48.61 -3.49 15.53
C VAL A 616 48.91 -3.59 14.03
N ALA A 617 50.03 -4.21 13.64
CA ALA A 617 50.36 -4.43 12.24
C ALA A 617 49.36 -5.37 11.56
N VAL A 618 48.98 -6.47 12.22
CA VAL A 618 47.93 -7.39 11.74
C VAL A 618 46.59 -6.68 11.62
N LEU A 619 46.19 -5.86 12.60
CA LEU A 619 44.98 -5.03 12.50
C LEU A 619 45.05 -4.06 11.32
N ARG A 620 46.18 -3.37 11.13
CA ARG A 620 46.38 -2.48 9.99
C ARG A 620 46.31 -3.21 8.66
N GLU A 621 46.86 -4.41 8.56
CA GLU A 621 46.77 -5.25 7.37
C GLU A 621 45.32 -5.68 7.09
N LYS A 622 44.63 -6.18 8.13
CA LYS A 622 43.21 -6.57 8.07
C LYS A 622 42.28 -5.45 7.61
N PHE A 623 42.50 -4.23 8.10
CA PHE A 623 41.72 -3.05 7.70
C PHE A 623 42.32 -2.27 6.50
N GLN A 624 43.39 -2.78 5.89
CA GLN A 624 44.13 -2.13 4.81
C GLN A 624 44.51 -0.65 5.14
N ALA A 625 44.96 -0.41 6.37
CA ALA A 625 45.26 0.92 6.90
C ALA A 625 46.76 1.21 6.96
N SER A 626 47.17 2.34 6.39
CA SER A 626 48.56 2.79 6.33
C SER A 626 49.03 3.50 7.61
N THR A 627 48.10 3.90 8.49
CA THR A 627 48.40 4.58 9.76
C THR A 627 47.46 4.13 10.88
N ARG A 628 47.79 4.45 12.14
CA ARG A 628 46.89 4.22 13.29
C ARG A 628 45.60 5.03 13.16
N SER A 629 45.68 6.30 12.79
CA SER A 629 44.49 7.14 12.61
C SER A 629 43.60 6.64 11.48
N GLU A 630 44.19 6.15 10.39
CA GLU A 630 43.43 5.51 9.32
C GLU A 630 42.82 4.17 9.77
N LEU A 631 43.53 3.37 10.58
CA LEU A 631 43.00 2.15 11.19
C LEU A 631 41.78 2.48 12.05
N VAL A 632 41.87 3.49 12.93
CA VAL A 632 40.75 3.90 13.80
C VAL A 632 39.57 4.41 12.97
N ARG A 633 39.82 5.25 11.95
CA ARG A 633 38.78 5.74 11.05
C ARG A 633 38.08 4.59 10.31
N LYS A 634 38.86 3.66 9.73
CA LYS A 634 38.32 2.50 9.02
C LYS A 634 37.57 1.58 9.99
N ALA A 635 38.17 1.22 11.11
CA ALA A 635 37.52 0.44 12.17
C ALA A 635 36.19 1.07 12.65
N GLY A 636 36.14 2.40 12.76
CA GLY A 636 34.92 3.14 13.06
C GLY A 636 33.86 3.01 11.96
N SER A 637 34.23 3.17 10.68
CA SER A 637 33.30 2.93 9.56
C SER A 637 32.82 1.47 9.48
N PHE A 638 33.70 0.53 9.82
CA PHE A 638 33.41 -0.90 9.93
C PHE A 638 32.60 -1.26 11.20
N GLY A 639 32.24 -0.30 12.06
CA GLY A 639 31.48 -0.57 13.29
C GLY A 639 32.20 -1.46 14.30
N ALA A 640 33.52 -1.58 14.18
CA ALA A 640 34.38 -2.38 15.07
C ALA A 640 34.80 -1.61 16.34
N LEU A 641 34.41 -0.34 16.45
CA LEU A 641 34.60 0.51 17.62
C LEU A 641 33.23 0.80 18.27
N PRO A 642 33.11 0.75 19.62
CA PRO A 642 31.90 1.15 20.32
C PRO A 642 31.50 2.58 19.97
N SER A 643 30.21 2.84 19.80
CA SER A 643 29.67 4.13 19.36
C SER A 643 29.63 5.22 20.44
N GLU A 644 30.12 4.94 21.64
CA GLU A 644 30.20 5.90 22.75
C GLU A 644 31.64 6.44 22.87
N ASP A 645 31.79 7.75 23.10
CA ASP A 645 33.03 8.52 23.39
C ASP A 645 33.85 9.22 22.28
N PHE A 646 33.44 9.23 21.00
CA PHE A 646 34.16 10.03 19.99
C PHE A 646 33.96 11.56 20.08
N GLY A 647 33.12 12.04 21.00
CA GLY A 647 32.76 13.46 21.14
C GLY A 647 33.64 14.31 22.06
N GLN A 648 34.43 13.70 22.96
CA GLN A 648 35.20 14.46 23.96
C GLN A 648 36.69 14.64 23.62
N GLY A 649 37.35 13.67 22.96
CA GLY A 649 38.80 13.76 22.72
C GLY A 649 39.26 14.72 21.61
N LEU A 650 38.37 15.10 20.69
CA LEU A 650 38.71 15.96 19.54
C LEU A 650 38.41 17.45 19.76
N ARG A 651 37.76 17.82 20.87
CA ARG A 651 37.50 19.24 21.22
C ARG A 651 38.60 19.88 22.07
N ASP A 652 39.48 19.08 22.67
CA ASP A 652 40.52 19.57 23.59
C ASP A 652 41.89 19.77 22.92
N SER A 653 41.95 19.81 21.58
CA SER A 653 43.21 20.03 20.84
C SER A 653 43.12 21.06 19.70
N SER A 654 42.17 21.99 19.79
CA SER A 654 42.13 23.20 18.96
C SER A 654 42.23 24.46 19.79
#